data_AF-A0A932N8Y1-F1
#
_entry.id   AF-A0A932N8Y1-F1
#
_cell.length_a   1.000
_cell.length_b   1.000
_cell.length_c   1.000
_cell.angle_alpha   90.00
_cell.angle_beta   90.00
_cell.angle_gamma   90.00
#
_symmetry.space_group_name_H-M   'P 1'
#
loop_
_entity.id
_entity.type
_entity.pdbx_description
1 polymer ?
#
loop_
_entity_poly.entity_id
_entity_poly.type
_entity_poly.pdbx_seq_one_letter_code
_entity_poly.pdbx_strand_id
1 'polypeptide(L)'
;MPLSSWIGQTIAGRYKIDSQLGQGGMSTVYKAADPNLRRTVAVKLIHPHLAADPEFVRRFEEEAAAVAQLRHPNIIQVYDFDHDGDTYYMVLEHVQGETLQARLKALNASHTRLPLTEAARLMTAVCEAVHYAHERGMIHRDLKPANIMINQDSDPVLMDFGVVKMLSGQQQQTSTGAIVGTPSYISPEQVRGERPDSRADIYSLGVVLFEMVAGRCPFDADSTLRLMLMHVNEPVPDIRELADDVPGALVAVVEKALAKQPEDRFQTAEEMAAALRAVYGPAAMLRPASGSTSAAPPSAPTVTKPVGQTAVGASTTEALSAPPVQPPKAATPKRNWMPFIIGCGALGVIGLIAVIAVAFGSSRLFGGGADALPPPEGMIRINGGVYLVGLDAVDENHAALQQVTLVEFWIDQHEVTNTQYAKFVSETGKPPPVSWAAGAFPPGHDNRPVQGVTWDQAADYCAWTRKRLPTEAEWEVTARGPENDLFPWGNKEDSVKLPGNETYDVGTVSANRSRYGVFDLAGNVWEWVAEPYLAAPEGNQVLRGGASGFLKDMAYRLVGNPNEGTMIAAAGFRCAAPQVSGQSAQSTALPVAPTQLAEGVLYQDEFADPTSGWPVGEEGSYKFGFHPQSFYHLQVAAANDRLVMTRDLGFANYIAETDVLVDHTTTTTGDFRYGLAVRRSGENYYAFLISSRTKTWQAVKNSASGPAVLAQGSDDSIQGGAGVNNLRVEVNGPTFIFTINGNVAAEFTDADYANGETGFILETVDETLAHIHYASIVLHEVEEVVAVPTETPIPVVATDTVVPTETVAPTATVVVPPVPEGMVLIPAGHFLMGSSDGRANEKPEHPVLLSAYYMDQFEVRNAEYRECVAAGDCTAGRGSSFTRAGYSTDPAFDDYPVIGVTWVQADAYCAWAGKRLPSEAEWEYAASGPGNFKWPWGKSFDLNLSAASARDTQPVGSYPNGASPFGVFDMAGNVNEWVADSFAPTFYADSPASNPLNTEGTQNIFRGGSFDNADGSFFTTSRRYPQGRGFTDVDIGFRCAQDAPEVNAAVPQAEHDALVAEFCEVYAAYKPDGVCP
;
A
#
# COMPACT_ATOMS: atom_id res chain seq x y z
N MET A 1 -4.40 25.69 6.68
CA MET A 1 -4.05 26.57 7.82
C MET A 1 -2.92 25.91 8.60
N PRO A 2 -1.84 26.63 8.98
CA PRO A 2 -0.80 26.03 9.82
C PRO A 2 -1.37 25.78 11.22
N LEU A 3 -1.03 24.62 11.81
CA LEU A 3 -1.42 24.26 13.18
C LEU A 3 -0.88 25.31 14.16
N SER A 4 -1.76 26.10 14.76
CA SER A 4 -1.40 27.01 15.85
C SER A 4 -0.70 26.23 16.98
N SER A 5 0.51 26.66 17.36
CA SER A 5 1.30 26.01 18.42
C SER A 5 0.54 26.04 19.76
N TRP A 6 0.38 24.88 20.38
CA TRP A 6 -0.24 24.73 21.71
C TRP A 6 0.67 25.20 22.86
N ILE A 7 1.92 25.59 22.56
CA ILE A 7 2.89 26.00 23.58
C ILE A 7 2.39 27.23 24.36
N GLY A 8 2.38 27.13 25.68
CA GLY A 8 1.87 28.17 26.58
C GLY A 8 0.35 28.16 26.79
N GLN A 9 -0.39 27.38 26.00
CA GLN A 9 -1.84 27.21 26.17
C GLN A 9 -2.16 26.16 27.24
N THR A 10 -3.43 26.10 27.65
CA THR A 10 -3.92 25.12 28.63
C THR A 10 -5.05 24.31 28.03
N ILE A 11 -4.85 23.00 27.89
CA ILE A 11 -5.86 22.07 27.36
C ILE A 11 -6.82 21.68 28.47
N ALA A 12 -8.12 21.66 28.15
CA ALA A 12 -9.24 21.34 29.05
C ALA A 12 -9.21 22.14 30.36
N GLY A 13 -8.64 23.36 30.32
CA GLY A 13 -8.44 24.21 31.49
C GLY A 13 -7.54 23.62 32.58
N ARG A 14 -6.83 22.51 32.32
CA ARG A 14 -5.99 21.80 33.29
C ARG A 14 -4.55 21.66 32.85
N TYR A 15 -4.29 21.08 31.69
CA TYR A 15 -2.95 20.69 31.28
C TYR A 15 -2.24 21.86 30.60
N LYS A 16 -1.34 22.52 31.32
CA LYS A 16 -0.59 23.66 30.80
C LYS A 16 0.59 23.17 29.97
N ILE A 17 0.59 23.45 28.67
CA ILE A 17 1.63 23.01 27.74
C ILE A 17 2.89 23.86 27.93
N ASP A 18 4.03 23.20 28.15
CA ASP A 18 5.33 23.83 28.37
C ASP A 18 6.19 23.84 27.10
N SER A 19 6.31 22.70 26.42
CA SER A 19 7.16 22.53 25.23
C SER A 19 6.71 21.35 24.38
N GLN A 20 7.04 21.34 23.08
CA GLN A 20 6.84 20.17 22.23
C GLN A 20 7.93 19.12 22.51
N LEU A 21 7.55 17.84 22.58
CA LEU A 21 8.45 16.69 22.75
C LEU A 21 8.72 15.96 21.44
N GLY A 22 7.74 15.94 20.52
CA GLY A 22 7.88 15.33 19.21
C GLY A 22 6.62 15.50 18.36
N GLN A 23 6.76 15.33 17.05
CA GLN A 23 5.65 15.40 16.08
C GLN A 23 5.74 14.20 15.15
N GLY A 24 4.63 13.49 14.98
CA GLY A 24 4.47 12.39 14.03
C GLY A 24 3.36 12.68 13.03
N GLY A 25 3.15 11.77 12.08
CA GLY A 25 2.13 11.93 11.02
C GLY A 25 0.67 11.86 11.47
N MET A 26 0.39 11.59 12.75
CA MET A 26 -0.97 11.44 13.29
C MET A 26 -1.21 12.23 14.58
N SER A 27 -0.14 12.65 15.26
CA SER A 27 -0.25 13.31 16.55
C SER A 27 0.99 14.14 16.85
N THR A 28 0.83 15.13 17.72
CA THR A 28 1.93 15.91 18.28
C THR A 28 1.97 15.69 19.79
N VAL A 29 3.15 15.38 20.33
CA VAL A 29 3.35 15.12 21.76
C VAL A 29 3.98 16.34 22.40
N TYR A 30 3.36 16.82 23.47
CA TYR A 30 3.80 17.97 24.25
C TYR A 30 4.15 17.56 25.68
N LYS A 31 5.08 18.28 26.28
CA LYS A 31 5.31 18.29 27.72
C LYS A 31 4.33 19.26 28.35
N ALA A 32 3.64 18.86 29.41
CA ALA A 32 2.71 19.70 30.13
C ALA A 32 2.85 19.56 31.65
N ALA A 33 2.45 20.61 32.36
CA ALA A 33 2.24 20.57 33.80
C ALA A 33 0.77 20.26 34.10
N ASP A 34 0.53 19.27 34.95
CA ASP A 34 -0.76 19.04 35.60
C ASP A 34 -0.76 19.78 36.96
N PRO A 35 -1.38 20.97 37.07
CA PRO A 35 -1.34 21.79 38.27
C PRO A 35 -2.11 21.16 39.43
N ASN A 36 -3.10 20.31 39.16
CA ASN A 36 -3.93 19.67 40.17
C ASN A 36 -3.12 18.59 40.92
N LEU A 37 -2.43 17.74 40.16
CA LEU A 37 -1.59 16.67 40.72
C LEU A 37 -0.12 17.09 40.94
N ARG A 38 0.24 18.32 40.56
CA ARG A 38 1.59 18.90 40.66
C ARG A 38 2.67 18.01 40.07
N ARG A 39 2.41 17.47 38.88
CA ARG A 39 3.32 16.58 38.14
C ARG A 39 3.50 17.03 36.70
N THR A 40 4.59 16.61 36.09
CA THR A 40 4.81 16.75 34.65
C THR A 40 4.22 15.53 33.94
N VAL A 41 3.53 15.77 32.83
CA VAL A 41 2.90 14.75 31.99
C VAL A 41 3.30 14.98 30.53
N ALA A 42 3.15 13.96 29.70
CA ALA A 42 3.20 14.10 28.25
C ALA A 42 1.76 14.12 27.72
N VAL A 43 1.43 15.04 26.82
CA VAL A 43 0.09 15.19 26.24
C VAL A 43 0.22 14.95 24.74
N LYS A 44 -0.37 13.86 24.25
CA LYS A 44 -0.42 13.49 22.85
C LYS A 44 -1.71 14.04 22.24
N LEU A 45 -1.59 15.03 21.37
CA LEU A 45 -2.71 15.65 20.66
C LEU A 45 -2.88 15.00 19.28
N ILE A 46 -4.08 14.58 18.93
CA ILE A 46 -4.41 14.05 17.61
C ILE A 46 -4.53 15.18 16.58
N HIS A 47 -4.05 14.94 15.36
CA HIS A 47 -4.15 15.94 14.30
C HIS A 47 -5.61 16.13 13.86
N PRO A 48 -6.07 17.38 13.60
CA PRO A 48 -7.48 17.66 13.31
C PRO A 48 -8.08 16.87 12.15
N HIS A 49 -7.28 16.54 11.13
CA HIS A 49 -7.76 15.77 9.98
C HIS A 49 -8.09 14.30 10.32
N LEU A 50 -7.57 13.76 11.42
CA LEU A 50 -7.93 12.42 11.93
C LEU A 50 -9.07 12.50 12.94
N ALA A 51 -9.15 13.60 13.69
CA ALA A 51 -10.25 13.86 14.62
C ALA A 51 -11.60 14.05 13.89
N ALA A 52 -11.58 14.39 12.59
CA ALA A 52 -12.75 14.49 11.74
C ALA A 52 -13.35 13.13 11.31
N ASP A 53 -12.63 12.02 11.51
CA ASP A 53 -13.09 10.65 11.24
C ASP A 53 -13.64 10.01 12.53
N PRO A 54 -14.98 9.83 12.66
CA PRO A 54 -15.59 9.26 13.86
C PRO A 54 -15.16 7.80 14.13
N GLU A 55 -14.84 7.03 13.09
CA GLU A 55 -14.38 5.65 13.24
C GLU A 55 -12.95 5.62 13.81
N PHE A 56 -12.08 6.52 13.35
CA PHE A 56 -10.76 6.73 13.93
C PHE A 56 -10.84 7.13 15.38
N VAL A 57 -11.68 8.12 15.71
CA VAL A 57 -11.88 8.58 17.10
C VAL A 57 -12.34 7.43 17.99
N ARG A 58 -13.42 6.72 17.62
CA ARG A 58 -13.96 5.60 18.41
C ARG A 58 -12.90 4.53 18.70
N ARG A 59 -12.13 4.13 17.68
CA ARG A 59 -11.03 3.16 17.83
C ARG A 59 -9.88 3.69 18.69
N PHE A 60 -9.57 4.98 18.56
CA PHE A 60 -8.59 5.66 19.40
C PHE A 60 -9.01 5.61 20.88
N GLU A 61 -10.30 5.83 21.20
CA GLU A 61 -10.81 5.74 22.58
C GLU A 61 -10.74 4.30 23.12
N GLU A 62 -11.13 3.31 22.30
CA GLU A 62 -11.07 1.89 22.68
C GLU A 62 -9.65 1.44 23.02
N GLU A 63 -8.68 1.87 22.23
CA GLU A 63 -7.27 1.54 22.45
C GLU A 63 -6.68 2.30 23.63
N ALA A 64 -6.99 3.59 23.78
CA ALA A 64 -6.63 4.37 24.96
C ALA A 64 -7.12 3.70 26.24
N ALA A 65 -8.39 3.25 26.24
CA ALA A 65 -9.00 2.54 27.35
C ALA A 65 -8.34 1.18 27.62
N ALA A 66 -7.96 0.45 26.58
CA ALA A 66 -7.29 -0.83 26.72
C ALA A 66 -5.87 -0.67 27.30
N VAL A 67 -5.10 0.32 26.84
CA VAL A 67 -3.74 0.59 27.34
C VAL A 67 -3.78 1.14 28.77
N ALA A 68 -4.78 1.94 29.12
CA ALA A 68 -4.95 2.47 30.48
C ALA A 68 -5.15 1.38 31.55
N GLN A 69 -5.60 0.18 31.15
CA GLN A 69 -5.73 -0.97 32.06
C GLN A 69 -4.38 -1.67 32.34
N LEU A 70 -3.35 -1.41 31.54
CA LEU A 70 -2.03 -1.97 31.75
C LEU A 70 -1.31 -1.23 32.88
N ARG A 71 -0.72 -2.00 33.80
CA ARG A 71 0.06 -1.49 34.93
C ARG A 71 1.31 -2.34 35.08
N HIS A 72 2.39 -1.89 34.44
CA HIS A 72 3.67 -2.57 34.46
C HIS A 72 4.79 -1.52 34.48
N PRO A 73 5.87 -1.70 35.26
CA PRO A 73 6.95 -0.71 35.35
C PRO A 73 7.64 -0.40 34.01
N ASN A 74 7.57 -1.32 33.06
CA ASN A 74 8.14 -1.17 31.72
C ASN A 74 7.08 -0.90 30.63
N ILE A 75 5.86 -0.46 30.99
CA ILE A 75 4.82 0.00 30.07
C ILE A 75 4.42 1.42 30.46
N ILE A 76 4.32 2.31 29.48
CA ILE A 76 3.90 3.70 29.70
C ILE A 76 2.50 3.74 30.35
N GLN A 77 2.35 4.53 31.41
CA GLN A 77 1.04 4.69 32.05
C GLN A 77 0.23 5.77 31.32
N VAL A 78 -0.98 5.43 30.91
CA VAL A 78 -2.01 6.40 30.49
C VAL A 78 -2.70 6.92 31.75
N TYR A 79 -2.76 8.24 31.89
CA TYR A 79 -3.37 8.93 33.03
C TYR A 79 -4.76 9.48 32.74
N ASP A 80 -4.99 9.94 31.53
CA ASP A 80 -6.23 10.58 31.11
C ASP A 80 -6.38 10.46 29.59
N PHE A 81 -7.61 10.49 29.12
CA PHE A 81 -7.95 10.58 27.69
C PHE A 81 -9.30 11.29 27.59
N ASP A 82 -9.34 12.36 26.81
CA ASP A 82 -10.51 13.23 26.67
C ASP A 82 -10.38 14.11 25.42
N HIS A 83 -11.32 15.03 25.22
CA HIS A 83 -11.29 16.02 24.15
C HIS A 83 -11.58 17.45 24.67
N ASP A 84 -11.06 18.45 23.97
CA ASP A 84 -11.34 19.86 24.22
C ASP A 84 -11.76 20.52 22.90
N GLY A 85 -13.06 20.74 22.74
CA GLY A 85 -13.67 21.01 21.43
C GLY A 85 -13.44 19.85 20.46
N ASP A 86 -12.88 20.14 19.29
CA ASP A 86 -12.53 19.16 18.25
C ASP A 86 -11.13 18.55 18.43
N THR A 87 -10.43 18.88 19.52
CA THR A 87 -9.06 18.39 19.77
C THR A 87 -9.08 17.23 20.75
N TYR A 88 -8.83 16.02 20.24
CA TYR A 88 -8.65 14.82 21.06
C TYR A 88 -7.23 14.74 21.63
N TYR A 89 -7.11 14.37 22.90
CA TYR A 89 -5.83 14.29 23.58
C TYR A 89 -5.73 13.12 24.56
N MET A 90 -4.52 12.57 24.67
CA MET A 90 -4.16 11.54 25.64
C MET A 90 -3.05 12.04 26.56
N VAL A 91 -3.26 11.89 27.87
CA VAL A 91 -2.29 12.27 28.90
C VAL A 91 -1.55 11.05 29.39
N LEU A 92 -0.24 11.09 29.25
CA LEU A 92 0.69 10.00 29.48
C LEU A 92 1.69 10.37 30.58
N GLU A 93 2.30 9.34 31.16
CA GLU A 93 3.51 9.50 31.95
C GLU A 93 4.61 10.23 31.16
N HIS A 94 5.25 11.22 31.79
CA HIS A 94 6.42 11.86 31.21
C HIS A 94 7.70 11.11 31.61
N VAL A 95 8.15 10.22 30.74
CA VAL A 95 9.41 9.48 30.93
C VAL A 95 10.60 10.38 30.63
N GLN A 96 11.43 10.65 31.63
CA GLN A 96 12.69 11.37 31.43
C GLN A 96 13.75 10.41 30.93
N GLY A 97 14.26 10.64 29.72
CA GLY A 97 15.18 9.71 29.07
C GLY A 97 15.34 10.00 27.58
N GLU A 98 15.86 9.01 26.86
CA GLU A 98 15.97 9.01 25.39
C GLU A 98 15.33 7.75 24.81
N THR A 99 14.93 7.78 23.54
CA THR A 99 14.45 6.57 22.86
C THR A 99 15.61 5.62 22.59
N LEU A 100 15.35 4.31 22.55
CA LEU A 100 16.33 3.31 22.14
C LEU A 100 16.86 3.63 20.73
N GLN A 101 16.01 4.15 19.84
CA GLN A 101 16.43 4.63 18.51
C GLN A 101 17.49 5.73 18.58
N ALA A 102 17.28 6.77 19.40
CA ALA A 102 18.25 7.85 19.57
C ALA A 102 19.58 7.32 20.12
N ARG A 103 19.50 6.42 21.11
CA ARG A 103 20.67 5.78 21.71
C ARG A 103 21.45 4.92 20.71
N LEU A 104 20.77 4.09 19.93
CA LEU A 104 21.39 3.27 18.87
C LEU A 104 22.04 4.15 17.80
N LYS A 105 21.37 5.23 17.37
CA LYS A 105 21.92 6.19 16.40
C LYS A 105 23.19 6.86 16.91
N ALA A 106 23.24 7.26 18.19
CA ALA A 106 24.43 7.86 18.80
C ALA A 106 25.60 6.86 18.92
N LEU A 107 25.31 5.61 19.27
CA LEU A 107 26.32 4.53 19.30
C LEU A 107 26.87 4.25 17.90
N ASN A 108 26.00 4.14 16.89
CA ASN A 108 26.38 3.94 15.50
C ASN A 108 27.25 5.08 14.96
N ALA A 109 26.88 6.34 15.24
CA ALA A 109 27.66 7.51 14.83
C ALA A 109 29.07 7.53 15.45
N SER A 110 29.21 6.96 16.66
CA SER A 110 30.50 6.80 17.34
C SER A 110 31.21 5.48 17.00
N HIS A 111 30.68 4.67 16.08
CA HIS A 111 31.18 3.33 15.72
C HIS A 111 31.30 2.40 16.95
N THR A 112 30.35 2.52 17.88
CA THR A 112 30.22 1.67 19.06
C THR A 112 28.88 0.94 19.07
N ARG A 113 28.71 -0.03 19.96
CA ARG A 113 27.47 -0.82 20.12
C ARG A 113 27.11 -0.95 21.59
N LEU A 114 25.86 -1.34 21.86
CA LEU A 114 25.44 -1.66 23.23
C LEU A 114 26.24 -2.86 23.75
N PRO A 115 26.71 -2.81 25.02
CA PRO A 115 27.25 -3.99 25.68
C PRO A 115 26.23 -5.14 25.63
N LEU A 116 26.66 -6.35 25.28
CA LEU A 116 25.74 -7.47 25.08
C LEU A 116 24.90 -7.81 26.33
N THR A 117 25.47 -7.63 27.52
CA THR A 117 24.77 -7.78 28.80
C THR A 117 23.69 -6.73 28.99
N GLU A 118 23.94 -5.49 28.57
CA GLU A 118 22.96 -4.42 28.61
C GLU A 118 21.84 -4.66 27.60
N ALA A 119 22.19 -5.05 26.36
CA ALA A 119 21.19 -5.37 25.34
C ALA A 119 20.25 -6.49 25.78
N ALA A 120 20.81 -7.57 26.34
CA ALA A 120 20.02 -8.68 26.87
C ALA A 120 19.17 -8.27 28.09
N ARG A 121 19.66 -7.42 28.99
CA ARG A 121 18.88 -6.91 30.12
C ARG A 121 17.69 -6.06 29.67
N LEU A 122 17.92 -5.10 28.76
CA LEU A 122 16.86 -4.25 28.21
C LEU A 122 15.82 -5.10 27.47
N MET A 123 16.26 -6.00 26.60
CA MET A 123 15.35 -6.86 25.84
C MET A 123 14.55 -7.81 26.74
N THR A 124 15.14 -8.32 27.83
CA THR A 124 14.42 -9.14 28.82
C THR A 124 13.25 -8.37 29.44
N ALA A 125 13.49 -7.14 29.91
CA ALA A 125 12.44 -6.30 30.50
C ALA A 125 11.36 -5.89 29.48
N VAL A 126 11.73 -5.67 28.22
CA VAL A 126 10.75 -5.43 27.14
C VAL A 126 9.92 -6.69 26.86
N CYS A 127 10.54 -7.88 26.82
CA CYS A 127 9.81 -9.14 26.66
C CYS A 127 8.82 -9.39 27.81
N GLU A 128 9.20 -9.07 29.05
CA GLU A 128 8.31 -9.17 30.23
C GLU A 128 7.11 -8.21 30.11
N ALA A 129 7.32 -6.97 29.66
CA ALA A 129 6.25 -6.02 29.38
C ALA A 129 5.30 -6.50 28.26
N VAL A 130 5.87 -6.97 27.15
CA VAL A 130 5.09 -7.48 26.01
C VAL A 130 4.30 -8.72 26.42
N HIS A 131 4.90 -9.63 27.20
CA HIS A 131 4.20 -10.79 27.74
C HIS A 131 3.02 -10.39 28.64
N TYR A 132 3.22 -9.42 29.53
CA TYR A 132 2.17 -8.90 30.41
C TYR A 132 0.96 -8.36 29.62
N ALA A 133 1.21 -7.68 28.48
CA ALA A 133 0.17 -7.21 27.57
C ALA A 133 -0.52 -8.37 26.82
N HIS A 134 0.26 -9.34 26.31
CA HIS A 134 -0.27 -10.53 25.62
C HIS A 134 -1.21 -11.35 26.50
N GLU A 135 -0.90 -11.53 27.80
CA GLU A 135 -1.78 -12.23 28.75
C GLU A 135 -3.15 -11.55 28.95
N ARG A 136 -3.26 -10.27 28.55
CA ARG A 136 -4.48 -9.47 28.61
C ARG A 136 -5.13 -9.28 27.24
N GLY A 137 -4.70 -10.06 26.25
CA GLY A 137 -5.27 -10.06 24.90
C GLY A 137 -4.82 -8.87 24.05
N MET A 138 -3.81 -8.11 24.48
CA MET A 138 -3.31 -6.96 23.74
C MET A 138 -2.02 -7.31 23.00
N ILE A 139 -2.00 -7.13 21.67
CA ILE A 139 -0.84 -7.31 20.79
C ILE A 139 -0.38 -5.93 20.34
N HIS A 140 0.93 -5.65 20.38
CA HIS A 140 1.45 -4.31 20.11
C HIS A 140 1.49 -3.96 18.61
N ARG A 141 1.85 -4.92 17.74
CA ARG A 141 1.84 -4.85 16.26
C ARG A 141 2.78 -3.84 15.59
N ASP A 142 3.49 -3.00 16.33
CA ASP A 142 4.42 -1.96 15.83
C ASP A 142 5.63 -1.80 16.76
N LEU A 143 6.26 -2.91 17.15
CA LEU A 143 7.45 -2.88 18.00
C LEU A 143 8.68 -2.43 17.20
N LYS A 144 9.29 -1.32 17.64
CA LYS A 144 10.49 -0.72 17.04
C LYS A 144 11.25 0.12 18.09
N PRO A 145 12.53 0.46 17.87
CA PRO A 145 13.33 1.21 18.85
C PRO A 145 12.78 2.61 19.17
N ALA A 146 12.01 3.21 18.27
CA ALA A 146 11.35 4.50 18.51
C ALA A 146 10.25 4.42 19.59
N ASN A 147 9.69 3.21 19.79
CA ASN A 147 8.60 2.94 20.74
C ASN A 147 9.13 2.38 22.09
N ILE A 148 10.44 2.44 22.33
CA ILE A 148 11.07 1.99 23.58
C ILE A 148 11.88 3.15 24.15
N MET A 149 11.45 3.71 25.28
CA MET A 149 12.19 4.76 26.00
C MET A 149 13.14 4.14 27.02
N ILE A 150 14.36 4.65 27.13
CA ILE A 150 15.29 4.33 28.21
C ILE A 150 15.25 5.47 29.22
N ASN A 151 14.72 5.21 30.40
CA ASN A 151 14.61 6.23 31.44
C ASN A 151 15.97 6.55 32.09
N GLN A 152 16.04 7.57 32.95
CA GLN A 152 17.26 7.93 33.70
C GLN A 152 17.82 6.81 34.57
N ASP A 153 16.98 5.86 34.98
CA ASP A 153 17.36 4.66 35.72
C ASP A 153 17.96 3.55 34.83
N SER A 154 18.04 3.79 33.52
CA SER A 154 18.44 2.87 32.46
C SER A 154 17.47 1.70 32.25
N ASP A 155 16.21 1.85 32.63
CA ASP A 155 15.18 0.83 32.41
C ASP A 155 14.34 1.16 31.18
N PRO A 156 13.93 0.14 30.40
CA PRO A 156 13.11 0.35 29.21
C PRO A 156 11.66 0.60 29.61
N VAL A 157 10.99 1.51 28.93
CA VAL A 157 9.55 1.77 29.04
C VAL A 157 8.96 1.69 27.64
N LEU A 158 8.08 0.72 27.44
CA LEU A 158 7.38 0.50 26.19
C LEU A 158 6.27 1.54 26.04
N MET A 159 6.24 2.21 24.89
CA MET A 159 5.26 3.25 24.56
C MET A 159 4.56 2.94 23.23
N ASP A 160 3.45 3.64 22.97
CA ASP A 160 2.71 3.59 21.70
C ASP A 160 2.30 2.17 21.24
N PHE A 161 1.44 1.51 22.05
CA PHE A 161 0.64 0.39 21.55
C PHE A 161 -0.13 0.87 20.31
N GLY A 162 -0.08 0.06 19.25
CA GLY A 162 -0.25 0.48 17.87
C GLY A 162 -1.64 0.99 17.47
N VAL A 163 -1.98 2.22 17.88
CA VAL A 163 -3.18 2.99 17.52
C VAL A 163 -3.38 3.16 16.01
N VAL A 164 -2.33 2.89 15.25
CA VAL A 164 -2.21 3.13 13.81
C VAL A 164 -2.77 1.99 12.95
N LYS A 165 -2.79 0.74 13.42
CA LYS A 165 -3.16 -0.40 12.56
C LYS A 165 -4.64 -0.74 12.55
N MET A 166 -5.46 0.01 13.29
CA MET A 166 -6.91 -0.20 13.36
C MET A 166 -7.70 0.59 12.30
N LEU A 167 -7.07 1.50 11.54
CA LEU A 167 -7.63 1.99 10.25
C LEU A 167 -7.64 0.91 9.16
N SER A 168 -7.01 -0.23 9.41
CA SER A 168 -6.75 -1.28 8.44
C SER A 168 -7.40 -2.61 8.86
N GLY A 169 -8.73 -2.66 8.84
CA GLY A 169 -9.43 -3.94 8.71
C GLY A 169 -9.01 -4.56 7.37
N GLN A 170 -8.03 -5.48 7.40
CA GLN A 170 -7.48 -6.17 6.22
C GLN A 170 -7.12 -5.26 5.02
N GLN A 171 -6.24 -4.28 5.21
CA GLN A 171 -5.38 -3.78 4.13
C GLN A 171 -4.32 -2.87 4.73
N GLN A 172 -3.05 -3.29 4.69
CA GLN A 172 -1.91 -2.35 4.79
C GLN A 172 -1.76 -1.57 3.48
N GLN A 173 -2.82 -0.90 3.03
CA GLN A 173 -2.78 0.02 1.91
C GLN A 173 -3.65 1.21 2.24
N THR A 174 -3.01 2.35 2.47
CA THR A 174 -3.66 3.64 2.23
C THR A 174 -3.75 3.83 0.71
N SER A 175 -4.72 4.61 0.26
CA SER A 175 -5.09 4.84 -1.15
C SER A 175 -3.98 5.45 -2.03
N THR A 176 -2.78 5.66 -1.47
CA THR A 176 -1.57 6.15 -2.14
C THR A 176 -0.40 5.15 -2.11
N GLY A 177 -0.62 3.91 -1.66
CA GLY A 177 0.43 2.88 -1.57
C GLY A 177 1.51 3.16 -0.50
N ALA A 178 1.37 4.24 0.28
CA ALA A 178 2.28 4.54 1.37
C ALA A 178 1.88 3.72 2.62
N ILE A 179 2.67 2.69 2.90
CA ILE A 179 2.57 1.96 4.17
C ILE A 179 2.99 2.93 5.28
N VAL A 180 2.07 3.20 6.21
CA VAL A 180 2.33 4.07 7.35
C VAL A 180 3.30 3.36 8.31
N GLY A 181 4.58 3.73 8.24
CA GLY A 181 5.65 3.26 9.14
C GLY A 181 6.91 2.81 8.40
N THR A 182 8.04 2.73 9.12
CA THR A 182 9.29 2.14 8.61
C THR A 182 9.14 0.60 8.55
N PRO A 183 9.21 -0.06 7.38
CA PRO A 183 8.98 -1.50 7.25
C PRO A 183 10.08 -2.37 7.89
N SER A 184 11.16 -1.78 8.41
CA SER A 184 12.36 -2.49 8.90
C SER A 184 12.12 -3.49 10.04
N TYR A 185 10.97 -3.43 10.72
CA TYR A 185 10.64 -4.31 11.86
C TYR A 185 9.38 -5.16 11.62
N ILE A 186 8.86 -5.18 10.40
CA ILE A 186 7.61 -5.87 10.06
C ILE A 186 7.80 -7.39 10.09
N SER A 187 6.81 -8.11 10.63
CA SER A 187 6.83 -9.58 10.62
C SER A 187 6.43 -10.16 9.25
N PRO A 188 6.91 -11.36 8.86
CA PRO A 188 6.58 -12.00 7.59
C PRO A 188 5.08 -12.13 7.34
N GLU A 189 4.31 -12.53 8.37
CA GLU A 189 2.87 -12.68 8.32
C GLU A 189 2.14 -11.34 8.10
N GLN A 190 2.67 -10.23 8.65
CA GLN A 190 2.12 -8.90 8.39
C GLN A 190 2.37 -8.45 6.95
N VAL A 191 3.51 -8.80 6.35
CA VAL A 191 3.78 -8.54 4.92
C VAL A 191 2.85 -9.36 4.01
N ARG A 192 2.54 -10.61 4.40
CA ARG A 192 1.62 -11.49 3.65
C ARG A 192 0.14 -11.12 3.81
N GLY A 193 -0.18 -10.12 4.64
CA GLY A 193 -1.57 -9.75 4.96
C GLY A 193 -2.32 -10.78 5.81
N GLU A 194 -1.60 -11.72 6.43
CA GLU A 194 -2.17 -12.68 7.38
C GLU A 194 -2.57 -11.97 8.69
N ARG A 195 -3.50 -12.53 9.46
CA ARG A 195 -3.88 -11.97 10.77
C ARG A 195 -2.75 -12.23 11.78
N PRO A 196 -2.01 -11.20 12.27
CA PRO A 196 -0.91 -11.42 13.18
C PRO A 196 -1.40 -11.75 14.59
N ASP A 197 -0.77 -12.75 15.22
CA ASP A 197 -0.93 -13.05 16.64
C ASP A 197 0.24 -12.49 17.47
N SER A 198 0.34 -12.86 18.76
CA SER A 198 1.40 -12.41 19.66
C SER A 198 2.82 -12.75 19.17
N ARG A 199 3.00 -13.72 18.28
CA ARG A 199 4.30 -14.13 17.73
C ARG A 199 4.83 -13.18 16.67
N ALA A 200 3.99 -12.30 16.13
CA ALA A 200 4.43 -11.18 15.29
C ALA A 200 5.28 -10.20 16.09
N ASP A 201 4.85 -9.86 17.32
CA ASP A 201 5.61 -9.01 18.23
C ASP A 201 6.98 -9.63 18.58
N ILE A 202 7.02 -10.95 18.78
CA ILE A 202 8.27 -11.70 19.05
C ILE A 202 9.26 -11.57 17.89
N TYR A 203 8.78 -11.62 16.64
CA TYR A 203 9.63 -11.40 15.47
C TYR A 203 10.21 -9.99 15.46
N SER A 204 9.36 -8.97 15.67
CA SER A 204 9.81 -7.57 15.74
C SER A 204 10.82 -7.34 16.88
N LEU A 205 10.63 -7.95 18.05
CA LEU A 205 11.62 -7.96 19.14
C LEU A 205 12.94 -8.63 18.72
N GLY A 206 12.87 -9.69 17.91
CA GLY A 206 14.04 -10.33 17.30
C GLY A 206 14.82 -9.37 16.41
N VAL A 207 14.14 -8.56 15.60
CA VAL A 207 14.77 -7.53 14.75
C VAL A 207 15.43 -6.46 15.61
N VAL A 208 14.73 -5.97 16.65
CA VAL A 208 15.28 -4.98 17.59
C VAL A 208 16.50 -5.53 18.32
N LEU A 209 16.46 -6.79 18.79
CA LEU A 209 17.59 -7.43 19.45
C LEU A 209 18.80 -7.57 18.49
N PHE A 210 18.55 -7.93 17.23
CA PHE A 210 19.59 -7.99 16.21
C PHE A 210 20.26 -6.64 16.06
N GLU A 211 19.49 -5.56 15.91
CA GLU A 211 20.01 -4.21 15.76
C GLU A 211 20.79 -3.73 16.99
N MET A 212 20.30 -4.02 18.20
CA MET A 212 20.99 -3.68 19.45
C MET A 212 22.39 -4.32 19.55
N VAL A 213 22.54 -5.52 19.01
CA VAL A 213 23.79 -6.30 19.08
C VAL A 213 24.72 -5.99 17.90
N ALA A 214 24.17 -5.84 16.69
CA ALA A 214 24.92 -5.67 15.45
C ALA A 214 25.13 -4.20 15.04
N GLY A 215 24.40 -3.26 15.64
CA GLY A 215 24.39 -1.83 15.27
C GLY A 215 23.58 -1.50 14.02
N ARG A 216 22.99 -2.50 13.34
CA ARG A 216 22.13 -2.30 12.17
C ARG A 216 21.06 -3.39 12.08
N CYS A 217 19.96 -3.09 11.39
CA CYS A 217 18.91 -4.07 11.12
C CYS A 217 19.43 -5.28 10.32
N PRO A 218 18.78 -6.46 10.43
CA PRO A 218 19.16 -7.67 9.67
C PRO A 218 18.95 -7.51 8.17
N PHE A 219 18.00 -6.68 7.75
CA PHE A 219 17.68 -6.42 6.36
C PHE A 219 17.71 -4.92 6.09
N ASP A 220 18.21 -4.55 4.92
CA ASP A 220 18.26 -3.18 4.42
C ASP A 220 18.10 -3.22 2.90
N ALA A 221 17.34 -2.28 2.34
CA ALA A 221 17.08 -2.22 0.90
C ALA A 221 16.63 -0.83 0.46
N ASP A 222 16.94 -0.49 -0.79
CA ASP A 222 16.61 0.79 -1.43
C ASP A 222 15.11 0.96 -1.76
N SER A 223 14.29 -0.05 -1.47
CA SER A 223 12.83 -0.06 -1.70
C SER A 223 12.11 -0.67 -0.50
N THR A 224 11.05 0.00 -0.04
CA THR A 224 10.16 -0.46 1.04
C THR A 224 9.61 -1.86 0.75
N LEU A 225 9.13 -2.10 -0.47
CA LEU A 225 8.62 -3.41 -0.88
C LEU A 225 9.71 -4.47 -0.84
N ARG A 226 10.93 -4.14 -1.30
CA ARG A 226 12.06 -5.07 -1.23
C ARG A 226 12.41 -5.41 0.22
N LEU A 227 12.49 -4.42 1.10
CA LEU A 227 12.75 -4.63 2.52
C LEU A 227 11.70 -5.54 3.16
N MET A 228 10.41 -5.33 2.82
CA MET A 228 9.32 -6.21 3.25
C MET A 228 9.48 -7.65 2.72
N LEU A 229 9.82 -7.82 1.45
CA LEU A 229 10.07 -9.14 0.87
C LEU A 229 11.30 -9.82 1.48
N MET A 230 12.32 -9.07 1.93
CA MET A 230 13.47 -9.63 2.66
C MET A 230 13.03 -10.22 4.01
N HIS A 231 12.11 -9.55 4.71
CA HIS A 231 11.52 -10.13 5.93
C HIS A 231 10.83 -11.47 5.63
N VAL A 232 10.20 -11.64 4.47
CA VAL A 232 9.51 -12.88 4.08
C VAL A 232 10.47 -13.97 3.60
N ASN A 233 11.44 -13.63 2.75
CA ASN A 233 12.16 -14.60 1.91
C ASN A 233 13.64 -14.75 2.27
N GLU A 234 14.32 -13.68 2.68
CA GLU A 234 15.77 -13.72 2.86
C GLU A 234 16.14 -14.40 4.19
N PRO A 235 17.16 -15.28 4.21
CA PRO A 235 17.67 -15.83 5.44
C PRO A 235 18.22 -14.70 6.33
N VAL A 236 18.05 -14.84 7.64
CA VAL A 236 18.62 -13.90 8.61
C VAL A 236 20.16 -14.00 8.54
N PRO A 237 20.90 -12.90 8.34
CA PRO A 237 22.35 -12.94 8.35
C PRO A 237 22.91 -13.45 9.68
N ASP A 238 24.03 -14.17 9.65
CA ASP A 238 24.70 -14.58 10.88
C ASP A 238 25.24 -13.32 11.58
N ILE A 239 24.70 -13.03 12.76
CA ILE A 239 25.04 -11.83 13.52
C ILE A 239 26.54 -11.74 13.85
N ARG A 240 27.25 -12.87 13.88
CA ARG A 240 28.70 -12.93 14.12
C ARG A 240 29.55 -12.39 12.98
N GLU A 241 28.99 -12.27 11.77
CA GLU A 241 29.64 -11.57 10.66
C GLU A 241 29.77 -10.07 10.94
N LEU A 242 28.91 -9.52 11.80
CA LEU A 242 28.88 -8.12 12.20
C LEU A 242 29.45 -7.89 13.60
N ALA A 243 29.37 -8.91 14.45
CA ALA A 243 29.67 -8.85 15.87
C ALA A 243 30.31 -10.17 16.35
N ASP A 244 31.62 -10.30 16.20
CA ASP A 244 32.37 -11.55 16.38
C ASP A 244 32.46 -12.09 17.83
N ASP A 245 32.22 -11.23 18.82
CA ASP A 245 32.20 -11.53 20.25
C ASP A 245 30.85 -12.07 20.76
N VAL A 246 29.84 -12.19 19.90
CA VAL A 246 28.49 -12.63 20.28
C VAL A 246 28.49 -14.13 20.65
N PRO A 247 28.07 -14.51 21.87
CA PRO A 247 27.99 -15.91 22.27
C PRO A 247 26.99 -16.69 21.41
N GLY A 248 27.33 -17.92 21.02
CA GLY A 248 26.44 -18.77 20.20
C GLY A 248 25.05 -18.99 20.80
N ALA A 249 24.92 -18.94 22.13
CA ALA A 249 23.62 -19.00 22.79
C ALA A 249 22.74 -17.77 22.52
N LEU A 250 23.33 -16.57 22.36
CA LEU A 250 22.60 -15.36 21.96
C LEU A 250 22.23 -15.39 20.47
N VAL A 251 23.11 -15.93 19.62
CA VAL A 251 22.80 -16.18 18.19
C VAL A 251 21.55 -17.05 18.05
N ALA A 252 21.49 -18.16 18.80
CA ALA A 252 20.34 -19.06 18.77
C ALA A 252 19.03 -18.40 19.23
N VAL A 253 19.09 -17.43 20.15
CA VAL A 253 17.90 -16.66 20.55
C VAL A 253 17.43 -15.76 19.41
N VAL A 254 18.34 -15.04 18.75
CA VAL A 254 18.01 -14.15 17.63
C VAL A 254 17.46 -14.94 16.44
N GLU A 255 18.12 -16.03 16.04
CA GLU A 255 17.68 -16.90 14.95
C GLU A 255 16.29 -17.49 15.21
N LYS A 256 16.03 -17.94 16.44
CA LYS A 256 14.71 -18.48 16.82
C LYS A 256 13.63 -17.40 16.81
N ALA A 257 13.91 -16.19 17.30
CA ALA A 257 12.93 -15.09 17.26
C ALA A 257 12.60 -14.67 15.81
N LEU A 258 13.59 -14.68 14.92
CA LEU A 258 13.48 -14.27 13.52
C LEU A 258 13.11 -15.42 12.55
N ALA A 259 12.70 -16.58 13.06
CA ALA A 259 12.21 -17.67 12.22
C ALA A 259 11.03 -17.20 11.37
N LYS A 260 11.00 -17.58 10.08
CA LYS A 260 10.00 -17.05 9.14
C LYS A 260 8.60 -17.56 9.46
N GLN A 261 8.48 -18.83 9.88
CA GLN A 261 7.22 -19.41 10.31
C GLN A 261 6.96 -19.11 11.80
N PRO A 262 5.77 -18.63 12.20
CA PRO A 262 5.45 -18.33 13.60
C PRO A 262 5.60 -19.54 14.55
N GLU A 263 5.30 -20.75 14.09
CA GLU A 263 5.43 -22.00 14.86
C GLU A 263 6.87 -22.36 15.24
N ASP A 264 7.85 -21.88 14.47
CA ASP A 264 9.28 -22.12 14.74
C ASP A 264 9.87 -21.11 15.73
N ARG A 265 9.12 -20.06 16.07
CA ARG A 265 9.54 -19.01 17.02
C ARG A 265 9.35 -19.43 18.47
N PHE A 266 9.74 -18.54 19.38
CA PHE A 266 9.22 -18.60 20.75
C PHE A 266 7.70 -18.45 20.73
N GLN A 267 6.98 -19.25 21.51
CA GLN A 267 5.52 -19.20 21.52
C GLN A 267 4.99 -18.12 22.46
N THR A 268 5.82 -17.64 23.39
CA THR A 268 5.52 -16.48 24.25
C THR A 268 6.75 -15.58 24.40
N ALA A 269 6.53 -14.30 24.67
CA ALA A 269 7.64 -13.37 24.96
C ALA A 269 8.40 -13.75 26.25
N GLU A 270 7.75 -14.39 27.24
CA GLU A 270 8.43 -14.93 28.44
C GLU A 270 9.40 -16.06 28.11
N GLU A 271 9.12 -16.91 27.11
CA GLU A 271 10.09 -17.92 26.67
C GLU A 271 11.36 -17.26 26.10
N MET A 272 11.21 -16.17 25.35
CA MET A 272 12.35 -15.38 24.85
C MET A 272 13.11 -14.71 26.00
N ALA A 273 12.42 -14.12 26.98
CA ALA A 273 13.01 -13.55 28.19
C ALA A 273 13.79 -14.59 29.01
N ALA A 274 13.22 -15.77 29.20
CA ALA A 274 13.86 -16.88 29.90
C ALA A 274 15.12 -17.37 29.16
N ALA A 275 15.09 -17.40 27.82
CA ALA A 275 16.25 -17.74 27.01
C ALA A 275 17.37 -16.70 27.17
N LEU A 276 17.06 -15.40 27.15
CA LEU A 276 18.04 -14.33 27.39
C LEU A 276 18.66 -14.40 28.80
N ARG A 277 17.84 -14.67 29.83
CA ARG A 277 18.32 -14.90 31.20
C ARG A 277 19.24 -16.12 31.29
N ALA A 278 19.01 -17.16 30.51
CA ALA A 278 19.87 -18.34 30.49
C ALA A 278 21.26 -18.05 29.87
N VAL A 279 21.37 -17.10 28.94
CA VAL A 279 22.67 -16.73 28.30
C VAL A 279 23.62 -16.06 29.30
N TYR A 280 23.14 -15.12 30.11
CA TYR A 280 24.00 -14.27 30.97
C TYR A 280 23.81 -14.51 32.47
N GLY A 281 22.78 -15.26 32.88
CA GLY A 281 22.47 -15.58 34.27
C GLY A 281 21.84 -14.40 35.05
N PRO A 282 21.21 -14.67 36.22
CA PRO A 282 20.49 -13.64 36.98
C PRO A 282 21.40 -12.50 37.47
N ALA A 283 22.68 -12.79 37.74
CA ALA A 283 23.62 -11.81 38.28
C ALA A 283 24.08 -10.76 37.27
N ALA A 284 24.21 -11.11 35.99
CA ALA A 284 24.54 -10.16 34.93
C ALA A 284 23.31 -9.36 34.45
N MET A 285 22.11 -9.80 34.84
CA MET A 285 20.84 -9.10 34.63
C MET A 285 20.52 -8.10 35.76
N LEU A 286 21.32 -8.06 36.83
CA LEU A 286 21.22 -7.06 37.89
C LEU A 286 21.89 -5.75 37.45
N ARG A 287 21.31 -4.61 37.87
CA ARG A 287 21.81 -3.26 37.55
C ARG A 287 23.30 -3.11 37.91
N PRO A 288 24.14 -2.50 37.06
CA PRO A 288 25.44 -2.01 37.52
C PRO A 288 25.20 -0.94 38.59
N ALA A 289 25.80 -1.10 39.76
CA ALA A 289 25.74 -0.09 40.82
C ALA A 289 26.48 1.17 40.35
N SER A 290 25.74 2.21 39.95
CA SER A 290 26.32 3.51 39.59
C SER A 290 27.10 4.07 40.78
N GLY A 291 28.42 4.19 40.61
CA GLY A 291 29.33 4.72 41.60
C GLY A 291 29.04 6.18 41.92
N SER A 292 28.69 6.47 43.17
CA SER A 292 28.69 7.83 43.69
C SER A 292 30.12 8.25 44.02
N THR A 293 30.81 8.90 43.08
CA THR A 293 31.82 9.89 43.45
C THR A 293 31.10 11.18 43.85
N SER A 294 30.87 11.36 45.14
CA SER A 294 30.55 12.67 45.70
C SER A 294 31.58 13.03 46.76
N ALA A 295 32.30 14.11 46.48
CA ALA A 295 33.20 14.79 47.38
C ALA A 295 32.44 15.27 48.63
N ALA A 296 33.10 15.15 49.79
CA ALA A 296 32.59 15.56 51.09
C ALA A 296 32.37 17.09 51.22
N PRO A 297 31.38 17.53 52.01
CA PRO A 297 31.42 18.78 52.76
C PRO A 297 31.70 18.54 54.28
N PRO A 298 32.04 19.59 55.06
CA PRO A 298 33.08 19.55 56.10
C PRO A 298 32.63 19.10 57.51
N SER A 299 33.63 18.65 58.27
CA SER A 299 33.70 18.35 59.71
C SER A 299 33.16 19.49 60.61
N ALA A 300 32.68 19.33 61.85
CA ALA A 300 33.02 18.46 62.99
C ALA A 300 31.94 18.66 64.11
N PRO A 301 32.06 18.23 65.39
CA PRO A 301 33.00 17.28 66.04
C PRO A 301 32.30 16.15 66.86
N THR A 302 32.83 14.91 66.88
CA THR A 302 33.67 14.28 67.95
C THR A 302 32.83 13.84 69.18
N VAL A 303 32.92 12.63 69.77
CA VAL A 303 34.09 12.01 70.43
C VAL A 303 33.74 10.56 70.86
N THR A 304 34.40 9.57 70.22
CA THR A 304 35.13 8.39 70.78
C THR A 304 34.43 7.39 71.74
N LYS A 305 34.67 6.07 71.78
CA LYS A 305 35.85 5.17 71.58
C LYS A 305 35.34 3.71 71.91
N PRO A 306 36.12 2.61 71.88
CA PRO A 306 36.86 1.98 70.77
C PRO A 306 36.79 0.42 70.70
N VAL A 307 37.32 -0.13 69.58
CA VAL A 307 38.18 -1.33 69.45
C VAL A 307 37.61 -2.74 69.69
N GLY A 308 37.88 -3.61 68.69
CA GLY A 308 38.43 -4.95 68.95
C GLY A 308 37.87 -6.09 68.10
N GLN A 309 38.49 -6.37 66.96
CA GLN A 309 38.44 -7.70 66.34
C GLN A 309 39.05 -8.74 67.29
N THR A 310 38.43 -9.90 67.51
CA THR A 310 39.01 -11.23 67.25
C THR A 310 38.10 -12.40 67.66
N ALA A 311 38.15 -13.43 66.81
CA ALA A 311 38.15 -14.85 67.13
C ALA A 311 36.85 -15.60 67.48
N VAL A 312 36.57 -16.59 66.60
CA VAL A 312 36.44 -18.03 66.88
C VAL A 312 35.43 -18.48 67.94
N GLY A 313 34.54 -19.40 67.54
CA GLY A 313 34.16 -20.50 68.43
C GLY A 313 32.67 -20.80 68.54
N ALA A 314 32.25 -21.78 67.75
CA ALA A 314 31.21 -22.79 67.98
C ALA A 314 30.34 -22.76 69.27
N SER A 315 29.03 -22.88 69.03
CA SER A 315 28.14 -23.97 69.50
C SER A 315 26.99 -23.63 70.48
N THR A 316 25.80 -24.12 70.07
CA THR A 316 24.64 -24.64 70.85
C THR A 316 23.83 -23.67 71.76
N THR A 317 22.49 -23.64 71.80
CA THR A 317 21.43 -24.61 71.38
C THR A 317 20.05 -23.92 71.34
N GLU A 318 19.27 -24.27 70.30
CA GLU A 318 17.82 -24.60 70.30
C GLU A 318 16.69 -23.58 70.57
N ALA A 319 15.80 -23.43 69.59
CA ALA A 319 14.40 -23.91 69.66
C ALA A 319 13.63 -23.77 68.32
N LEU A 320 13.17 -24.92 67.80
CA LEU A 320 11.91 -25.19 67.07
C LEU A 320 11.59 -24.45 65.75
N SER A 321 11.77 -25.15 64.62
CA SER A 321 11.18 -24.83 63.32
C SER A 321 10.67 -26.11 62.62
N ALA A 322 9.46 -26.05 62.05
CA ALA A 322 8.82 -27.11 61.26
C ALA A 322 8.78 -26.75 59.76
N PRO A 323 8.75 -27.73 58.81
CA PRO A 323 9.42 -27.60 57.52
C PRO A 323 8.50 -27.55 56.27
N PRO A 324 9.09 -27.41 55.04
CA PRO A 324 8.46 -26.89 53.81
C PRO A 324 8.23 -27.96 52.71
N VAL A 325 7.71 -27.58 51.54
CA VAL A 325 7.64 -28.43 50.33
C VAL A 325 8.26 -27.72 49.13
N GLN A 326 9.30 -28.34 48.54
CA GLN A 326 9.97 -27.99 47.28
C GLN A 326 9.98 -29.22 46.35
N PRO A 327 10.16 -29.08 45.01
CA PRO A 327 10.47 -30.21 44.13
C PRO A 327 11.90 -30.18 43.56
N PRO A 328 12.56 -31.35 43.41
CA PRO A 328 13.54 -31.54 42.33
C PRO A 328 13.58 -32.95 41.66
N LYS A 329 14.33 -33.03 40.56
CA LYS A 329 14.61 -34.17 39.64
C LYS A 329 15.75 -35.13 40.10
N ALA A 330 15.67 -36.40 39.65
CA ALA A 330 16.69 -37.41 39.20
C ALA A 330 17.95 -37.74 40.06
N ALA A 331 18.58 -38.95 40.14
CA ALA A 331 18.36 -40.35 39.69
C ALA A 331 19.37 -41.36 40.36
N THR A 332 18.97 -42.64 40.54
CA THR A 332 19.75 -43.93 40.80
C THR A 332 20.53 -44.14 42.14
N PRO A 333 20.98 -45.37 42.59
CA PRO A 333 20.87 -46.78 42.09
C PRO A 333 20.61 -47.96 43.13
N LYS A 334 20.32 -49.18 42.63
CA LYS A 334 20.71 -50.58 43.08
C LYS A 334 20.18 -51.28 44.39
N ARG A 335 19.34 -52.33 44.17
CA ARG A 335 19.64 -53.81 44.29
C ARG A 335 19.05 -54.70 45.44
N ASN A 336 18.23 -55.69 44.99
CA ASN A 336 18.01 -57.10 45.40
C ASN A 336 17.38 -57.54 46.75
N TRP A 337 16.34 -58.39 46.66
CA TRP A 337 16.33 -59.77 47.20
C TRP A 337 15.35 -60.70 46.43
N MET A 338 15.84 -61.89 46.04
CA MET A 338 15.21 -63.05 45.33
C MET A 338 14.34 -63.92 46.30
N PRO A 339 13.77 -65.14 45.99
CA PRO A 339 13.79 -65.97 44.75
C PRO A 339 12.50 -66.81 44.39
N PHE A 340 12.59 -67.59 43.28
CA PHE A 340 11.91 -68.88 42.92
C PHE A 340 10.46 -68.81 42.32
N ILE A 341 10.01 -69.50 41.23
CA ILE A 341 10.35 -70.74 40.49
C ILE A 341 9.87 -70.65 39.00
N ILE A 342 10.75 -71.08 38.07
CA ILE A 342 10.58 -71.93 36.86
C ILE A 342 9.31 -71.80 35.98
N GLY A 343 9.51 -71.60 34.66
CA GLY A 343 8.59 -72.16 33.65
C GLY A 343 8.57 -71.50 32.27
N CYS A 344 9.47 -71.91 31.38
CA CYS A 344 9.34 -72.12 29.93
C CYS A 344 8.27 -71.40 29.08
N GLY A 345 8.71 -70.86 27.94
CA GLY A 345 7.92 -70.78 26.70
C GLY A 345 7.48 -69.36 26.35
N ALA A 346 8.25 -68.58 25.57
CA ALA A 346 8.20 -68.68 24.10
C ALA A 346 6.79 -69.02 23.60
N LEU A 347 5.90 -68.01 23.53
CA LEU A 347 4.70 -67.88 22.68
C LEU A 347 3.79 -66.67 23.02
N GLY A 348 4.21 -65.72 23.88
CA GLY A 348 3.38 -64.58 24.30
C GLY A 348 3.64 -63.22 23.63
N VAL A 349 4.75 -63.04 22.90
CA VAL A 349 5.14 -61.70 22.37
C VAL A 349 4.65 -61.44 20.94
N ILE A 350 4.12 -62.46 20.25
CA ILE A 350 3.49 -62.28 18.92
C ILE A 350 1.95 -62.12 19.05
N GLY A 351 1.35 -62.55 20.17
CA GLY A 351 -0.09 -62.39 20.44
C GLY A 351 -0.50 -61.00 20.95
N LEU A 352 0.39 -60.29 21.66
CA LEU A 352 0.06 -58.97 22.23
C LEU A 352 0.14 -57.82 21.20
N ILE A 353 0.81 -58.03 20.07
CA ILE A 353 0.82 -57.11 18.92
C ILE A 353 -0.46 -57.30 18.08
N ALA A 354 -1.11 -58.46 18.12
CA ALA A 354 -2.34 -58.74 17.36
C ALA A 354 -3.65 -58.38 18.11
N VAL A 355 -3.65 -58.30 19.45
CA VAL A 355 -4.87 -58.01 20.24
C VAL A 355 -5.10 -56.52 20.49
N ILE A 356 -4.05 -55.67 20.45
CA ILE A 356 -4.24 -54.21 20.47
C ILE A 356 -4.76 -53.69 19.11
N ALA A 357 -4.55 -54.44 18.02
CA ALA A 357 -5.04 -54.11 16.68
C ALA A 357 -6.56 -54.35 16.45
N VAL A 358 -7.28 -54.99 17.38
CA VAL A 358 -8.70 -55.36 17.17
C VAL A 358 -9.67 -54.71 18.18
N ALA A 359 -9.19 -54.04 19.24
CA ALA A 359 -10.07 -53.49 20.29
C ALA A 359 -10.49 -52.01 20.14
N PHE A 360 -10.04 -51.28 19.10
CA PHE A 360 -10.45 -49.89 18.85
C PHE A 360 -11.12 -49.66 17.48
N GLY A 361 -11.62 -50.72 16.86
CA GLY A 361 -12.53 -50.62 15.73
C GLY A 361 -13.98 -50.70 16.18
N SER A 362 -14.59 -49.57 16.60
CA SER A 362 -15.97 -49.14 16.23
C SER A 362 -16.49 -47.96 17.08
N SER A 363 -16.89 -46.90 16.35
CA SER A 363 -17.77 -45.76 16.72
C SER A 363 -17.27 -44.62 17.62
N ARG A 364 -16.69 -43.60 16.94
CA ARG A 364 -16.95 -42.14 16.99
C ARG A 364 -17.19 -41.44 18.35
N LEU A 365 -16.43 -40.38 18.62
CA LEU A 365 -16.88 -38.96 18.55
C LEU A 365 -15.77 -37.95 18.99
N PHE A 366 -15.49 -36.99 18.09
CA PHE A 366 -14.88 -35.65 18.25
C PHE A 366 -13.36 -35.40 18.32
N GLY A 367 -12.90 -34.58 17.34
CA GLY A 367 -11.71 -33.70 17.30
C GLY A 367 -10.46 -34.34 16.66
N GLY A 368 -9.89 -33.91 15.53
CA GLY A 368 -10.02 -32.72 14.69
C GLY A 368 -8.70 -32.58 13.93
N GLY A 369 -8.69 -32.93 12.65
CA GLY A 369 -7.55 -32.79 11.74
C GLY A 369 -8.07 -32.85 10.31
N ALA A 370 -7.93 -31.75 9.57
CA ALA A 370 -8.29 -31.72 8.15
C ALA A 370 -7.05 -32.12 7.34
N ASP A 371 -7.14 -33.30 6.75
CA ASP A 371 -6.13 -33.92 5.88
C ASP A 371 -5.96 -33.13 4.57
N ALA A 372 -4.74 -32.66 4.27
CA ALA A 372 -4.36 -32.26 2.93
C ALA A 372 -4.15 -33.52 2.07
N LEU A 373 -4.78 -33.60 0.89
CA LEU A 373 -4.55 -34.69 -0.07
C LEU A 373 -3.08 -34.71 -0.53
N PRO A 374 -2.48 -35.88 -0.80
CA PRO A 374 -1.15 -35.95 -1.41
C PRO A 374 -1.14 -35.33 -2.81
N PRO A 375 0.00 -34.76 -3.26
CA PRO A 375 0.12 -34.16 -4.58
C PRO A 375 -0.26 -35.17 -5.68
N PRO A 376 -1.06 -34.78 -6.70
CA PRO A 376 -1.28 -35.63 -7.86
C PRO A 376 0.05 -36.02 -8.52
N GLU A 377 0.20 -37.30 -8.88
CA GLU A 377 1.44 -37.84 -9.46
C GLU A 377 1.85 -37.06 -10.72
N GLY A 378 3.09 -36.55 -10.74
CA GLY A 378 3.65 -35.81 -11.88
C GLY A 378 3.20 -34.35 -12.01
N MET A 379 2.51 -33.77 -11.01
CA MET A 379 2.11 -32.35 -11.01
C MET A 379 2.90 -31.52 -9.98
N ILE A 380 3.10 -30.25 -10.31
CA ILE A 380 3.74 -29.21 -9.50
C ILE A 380 2.66 -28.28 -8.94
N ARG A 381 2.78 -27.94 -7.64
CA ARG A 381 1.92 -26.96 -6.99
C ARG A 381 2.38 -25.56 -7.34
N ILE A 382 1.44 -24.72 -7.77
CA ILE A 382 1.63 -23.29 -7.93
C ILE A 382 0.77 -22.61 -6.88
N ASN A 383 1.39 -21.75 -6.06
CA ASN A 383 0.69 -21.07 -4.99
C ASN A 383 -0.33 -20.08 -5.58
N GLY A 384 -1.46 -19.92 -4.89
CA GLY A 384 -2.37 -18.83 -5.20
C GLY A 384 -1.74 -17.49 -4.79
N GLY A 385 -2.14 -16.43 -5.48
CA GLY A 385 -1.58 -15.10 -5.27
C GLY A 385 -1.92 -14.17 -6.41
N VAL A 386 -1.41 -12.95 -6.29
CA VAL A 386 -1.58 -11.93 -7.29
C VAL A 386 -0.29 -11.83 -8.11
N TYR A 387 -0.41 -12.02 -9.42
CA TYR A 387 0.70 -12.13 -10.34
C TYR A 387 0.57 -11.12 -11.48
N LEU A 388 1.70 -10.73 -12.05
CA LEU A 388 1.74 -9.96 -13.29
C LEU A 388 1.82 -10.91 -14.48
N VAL A 389 1.05 -10.62 -15.52
CA VAL A 389 1.08 -11.29 -16.83
C VAL A 389 1.07 -10.25 -17.94
N GLY A 390 1.63 -10.56 -19.11
CA GLY A 390 1.81 -9.59 -20.20
C GLY A 390 3.10 -8.76 -20.10
N LEU A 391 3.24 -7.76 -21.00
CA LEU A 391 4.41 -6.88 -21.13
C LEU A 391 4.00 -5.41 -21.33
N ASP A 392 4.91 -4.49 -21.00
CA ASP A 392 4.74 -3.04 -21.19
C ASP A 392 4.77 -2.62 -22.68
N ALA A 393 5.36 -3.46 -23.54
CA ALA A 393 5.37 -3.30 -24.99
C ALA A 393 4.24 -4.12 -25.63
N VAL A 394 3.12 -3.47 -25.95
CA VAL A 394 1.96 -4.11 -26.56
C VAL A 394 2.15 -4.22 -28.06
N ASP A 395 2.15 -5.45 -28.59
CA ASP A 395 2.01 -5.75 -30.00
C ASP A 395 0.89 -6.78 -30.22
N GLU A 396 0.63 -7.18 -31.46
CA GLU A 396 -0.45 -8.11 -31.81
C GLU A 396 -0.35 -9.50 -31.12
N ASN A 397 0.83 -9.87 -30.62
CA ASN A 397 1.11 -11.13 -29.96
C ASN A 397 1.50 -10.97 -28.48
N HIS A 398 1.33 -9.79 -27.88
CA HIS A 398 1.61 -9.54 -26.46
C HIS A 398 0.46 -8.79 -25.80
N ALA A 399 0.02 -9.30 -24.66
CA ALA A 399 -0.95 -8.62 -23.83
C ALA A 399 -0.31 -7.47 -23.06
N ALA A 400 -1.06 -6.38 -22.85
CA ALA A 400 -0.67 -5.33 -21.92
C ALA A 400 -0.42 -5.93 -20.53
N LEU A 401 0.61 -5.41 -19.85
CA LEU A 401 0.94 -5.80 -18.50
C LEU A 401 -0.28 -5.58 -17.61
N GLN A 402 -0.74 -6.66 -16.99
CA GLN A 402 -1.94 -6.66 -16.16
C GLN A 402 -1.79 -7.60 -14.98
N GLN A 403 -2.56 -7.31 -13.95
CA GLN A 403 -2.57 -8.06 -12.71
C GLN A 403 -3.66 -9.12 -12.77
N VAL A 404 -3.30 -10.37 -12.46
CA VAL A 404 -4.22 -11.51 -12.38
C VAL A 404 -4.15 -12.13 -11.00
N THR A 405 -5.30 -12.48 -10.44
CA THR A 405 -5.38 -13.22 -9.19
C THR A 405 -5.59 -14.70 -9.51
N LEU A 406 -4.63 -15.53 -9.12
CA LEU A 406 -4.73 -16.98 -9.27
C LEU A 406 -5.05 -17.60 -7.91
N VAL A 407 -5.99 -18.53 -7.88
CA VAL A 407 -6.13 -19.46 -6.76
C VAL A 407 -5.05 -20.52 -6.86
N GLU A 408 -4.76 -21.21 -5.75
CA GLU A 408 -3.80 -22.31 -5.78
C GLU A 408 -4.24 -23.44 -6.72
N PHE A 409 -3.30 -23.96 -7.52
CA PHE A 409 -3.55 -25.02 -8.48
C PHE A 409 -2.35 -25.96 -8.65
N TRP A 410 -2.61 -27.11 -9.28
CA TRP A 410 -1.60 -28.07 -9.71
C TRP A 410 -1.46 -28.01 -11.22
N ILE A 411 -0.25 -28.11 -11.75
CA ILE A 411 0.02 -28.19 -13.19
C ILE A 411 0.99 -29.32 -13.49
N ASP A 412 0.80 -30.02 -14.61
CA ASP A 412 1.70 -31.09 -15.03
C ASP A 412 3.15 -30.57 -15.13
N GLN A 413 4.09 -31.35 -14.60
CA GLN A 413 5.51 -31.01 -14.58
C GLN A 413 6.11 -30.93 -16.00
N HIS A 414 5.51 -31.65 -16.95
CA HIS A 414 5.93 -31.80 -18.35
C HIS A 414 4.69 -31.83 -19.27
N GLU A 415 4.88 -31.62 -20.56
CA GLU A 415 3.82 -31.81 -21.57
C GLU A 415 3.38 -33.28 -21.67
N VAL A 416 2.16 -33.49 -22.17
CA VAL A 416 1.62 -34.84 -22.36
C VAL A 416 2.41 -35.58 -23.45
N THR A 417 2.91 -36.77 -23.13
CA THR A 417 3.73 -37.58 -24.04
C THR A 417 2.91 -38.39 -25.05
N ASN A 418 3.53 -38.82 -26.15
CA ASN A 418 2.87 -39.70 -27.13
C ASN A 418 2.34 -41.00 -26.50
N THR A 419 3.06 -41.59 -25.55
CA THR A 419 2.61 -42.81 -24.85
C THR A 419 1.37 -42.55 -23.99
N GLN A 420 1.36 -41.42 -23.27
CA GLN A 420 0.21 -41.01 -22.46
C GLN A 420 -1.02 -40.77 -23.34
N TYR A 421 -0.86 -40.05 -24.45
CA TYR A 421 -1.96 -39.79 -25.38
C TYR A 421 -2.42 -41.05 -26.14
N ALA A 422 -1.52 -41.98 -26.46
CA ALA A 422 -1.86 -43.25 -27.12
C ALA A 422 -2.76 -44.12 -26.25
N LYS A 423 -2.52 -44.09 -24.93
CA LYS A 423 -3.40 -44.75 -23.96
C LYS A 423 -4.82 -44.17 -24.04
N PHE A 424 -4.97 -42.84 -24.03
CA PHE A 424 -6.26 -42.16 -24.18
C PHE A 424 -6.98 -42.56 -25.48
N VAL A 425 -6.30 -42.56 -26.62
CA VAL A 425 -6.87 -42.99 -27.92
C VAL A 425 -7.35 -44.45 -27.86
N SER A 426 -6.53 -45.34 -27.28
CA SER A 426 -6.86 -46.76 -27.19
C SER A 426 -8.05 -47.05 -26.25
N GLU A 427 -8.21 -46.29 -25.17
CA GLU A 427 -9.25 -46.51 -24.16
C GLU A 427 -10.57 -45.83 -24.50
N THR A 428 -10.54 -44.70 -25.20
CA THR A 428 -11.74 -43.91 -25.53
C THR A 428 -12.25 -44.12 -26.96
N GLY A 429 -11.41 -44.62 -27.86
CA GLY A 429 -11.72 -44.74 -29.29
C GLY A 429 -11.80 -43.39 -30.02
N LYS A 430 -11.37 -42.29 -29.39
CA LYS A 430 -11.24 -40.98 -30.03
C LYS A 430 -10.18 -41.02 -31.14
N PRO A 431 -10.30 -40.19 -32.19
CA PRO A 431 -9.34 -40.21 -33.30
C PRO A 431 -7.92 -39.82 -32.83
N PRO A 432 -6.87 -40.44 -33.39
CA PRO A 432 -5.49 -40.04 -33.11
C PRO A 432 -5.22 -38.61 -33.63
N PRO A 433 -4.18 -37.94 -33.11
CA PRO A 433 -3.74 -36.63 -33.60
C PRO A 433 -3.38 -36.68 -35.08
N VAL A 434 -3.50 -35.54 -35.78
CA VAL A 434 -3.23 -35.49 -37.24
C VAL A 434 -1.78 -35.78 -37.61
N SER A 435 -0.87 -35.65 -36.64
CA SER A 435 0.56 -35.92 -36.80
C SER A 435 0.90 -37.42 -36.87
N TRP A 436 -0.02 -38.30 -36.47
CA TRP A 436 0.22 -39.74 -36.39
C TRP A 436 -0.09 -40.43 -37.73
N ALA A 437 0.97 -40.69 -38.51
CA ALA A 437 0.85 -41.43 -39.75
C ALA A 437 0.29 -42.84 -39.51
N ALA A 438 -0.80 -43.19 -40.21
CA ALA A 438 -1.53 -44.45 -40.04
C ALA A 438 -2.06 -44.71 -38.60
N GLY A 439 -2.24 -43.66 -37.80
CA GLY A 439 -2.83 -43.73 -36.46
C GLY A 439 -1.86 -44.15 -35.35
N ALA A 440 -0.55 -44.10 -35.59
CA ALA A 440 0.47 -44.32 -34.57
C ALA A 440 1.54 -43.22 -34.60
N PHE A 441 2.15 -42.92 -33.45
CA PHE A 441 3.29 -42.02 -33.36
C PHE A 441 4.59 -42.70 -33.88
N PRO A 442 5.61 -41.92 -34.29
CA PRO A 442 6.88 -42.48 -34.77
C PRO A 442 7.58 -43.40 -33.76
N PRO A 443 8.17 -44.54 -34.18
CA PRO A 443 8.89 -45.42 -33.26
C PRO A 443 10.03 -44.70 -32.52
N GLY A 444 10.10 -44.86 -31.20
CA GLY A 444 11.13 -44.24 -30.35
C GLY A 444 10.81 -42.81 -29.89
N HIS A 445 9.59 -42.31 -30.14
CA HIS A 445 9.12 -40.99 -29.69
C HIS A 445 8.19 -41.08 -28.48
N ASP A 446 8.29 -42.17 -27.72
CA ASP A 446 7.41 -42.56 -26.61
C ASP A 446 7.29 -41.47 -25.52
N ASN A 447 8.40 -40.81 -25.19
CA ASN A 447 8.51 -39.77 -24.15
C ASN A 447 8.55 -38.34 -24.72
N ARG A 448 8.42 -38.18 -26.04
CA ARG A 448 8.29 -36.85 -26.66
C ARG A 448 6.86 -36.34 -26.52
N PRO A 449 6.65 -35.01 -26.46
CA PRO A 449 5.32 -34.44 -26.39
C PRO A 449 4.48 -34.86 -27.61
N VAL A 450 3.18 -35.04 -27.39
CA VAL A 450 2.23 -35.22 -28.47
C VAL A 450 2.10 -33.91 -29.27
N GLN A 451 1.99 -34.04 -30.60
CA GLN A 451 1.83 -32.91 -31.54
C GLN A 451 0.62 -33.15 -32.43
N GLY A 452 0.10 -32.12 -33.12
CA GLY A 452 -1.01 -32.31 -34.06
C GLY A 452 -2.36 -32.46 -33.36
N VAL A 453 -2.50 -31.93 -32.13
CA VAL A 453 -3.69 -32.05 -31.30
C VAL A 453 -4.53 -30.78 -31.43
N THR A 454 -5.84 -30.91 -31.69
CA THR A 454 -6.76 -29.76 -31.63
C THR A 454 -7.02 -29.35 -30.18
N TRP A 455 -7.53 -28.13 -29.97
CA TRP A 455 -7.90 -27.68 -28.62
C TRP A 455 -8.93 -28.62 -27.95
N ASP A 456 -9.96 -29.04 -28.69
CA ASP A 456 -10.98 -29.97 -28.19
C ASP A 456 -10.39 -31.34 -27.81
N GLN A 457 -9.43 -31.84 -28.60
CA GLN A 457 -8.73 -33.09 -28.29
C GLN A 457 -7.87 -32.98 -27.03
N ALA A 458 -7.21 -31.83 -26.83
CA ALA A 458 -6.44 -31.55 -25.63
C ALA A 458 -7.35 -31.44 -24.39
N ALA A 459 -8.46 -30.72 -24.51
CA ALA A 459 -9.47 -30.60 -23.46
C ALA A 459 -10.11 -31.96 -23.10
N ASP A 460 -10.44 -32.78 -24.11
CA ASP A 460 -10.97 -34.14 -23.93
C ASP A 460 -9.99 -35.03 -23.16
N TYR A 461 -8.69 -34.97 -23.48
CA TYR A 461 -7.66 -35.71 -22.75
C TYR A 461 -7.57 -35.25 -21.29
N CYS A 462 -7.51 -33.93 -21.04
CA CYS A 462 -7.43 -33.42 -19.69
C CYS A 462 -8.68 -33.85 -18.89
N ALA A 463 -9.87 -33.72 -19.47
CA ALA A 463 -11.11 -34.19 -18.84
C ALA A 463 -11.09 -35.71 -18.54
N TRP A 464 -10.58 -36.54 -19.46
CA TRP A 464 -10.43 -37.99 -19.26
C TRP A 464 -9.51 -38.32 -18.08
N THR A 465 -8.44 -37.54 -17.88
CA THR A 465 -7.55 -37.66 -16.71
C THR A 465 -8.09 -36.96 -15.45
N ARG A 466 -9.31 -36.42 -15.48
CA ARG A 466 -9.93 -35.60 -14.42
C ARG A 466 -9.16 -34.32 -14.08
N LYS A 467 -8.56 -33.74 -15.12
CA LYS A 467 -7.86 -32.46 -15.12
C LYS A 467 -8.56 -31.50 -16.09
N ARG A 468 -8.04 -30.30 -16.24
CA ARG A 468 -8.43 -29.32 -17.27
C ARG A 468 -7.20 -28.77 -17.97
N LEU A 469 -7.37 -28.02 -19.05
CA LEU A 469 -6.28 -27.19 -19.56
C LEU A 469 -5.96 -26.08 -18.53
N PRO A 470 -4.70 -25.66 -18.38
CA PRO A 470 -4.36 -24.48 -17.59
C PRO A 470 -5.00 -23.23 -18.22
N THR A 471 -5.36 -22.24 -17.41
CA THR A 471 -5.73 -20.92 -17.97
C THR A 471 -4.49 -20.26 -18.60
N GLU A 472 -4.67 -19.29 -19.49
CA GLU A 472 -3.53 -18.57 -20.10
C GLU A 472 -2.65 -17.92 -19.00
N ALA A 473 -3.28 -17.39 -17.96
CA ALA A 473 -2.60 -16.76 -16.82
C ALA A 473 -1.85 -17.80 -15.95
N GLU A 474 -2.48 -18.93 -15.65
CA GLU A 474 -1.84 -20.03 -14.91
C GLU A 474 -0.60 -20.56 -15.63
N TRP A 475 -0.68 -20.70 -16.95
CA TRP A 475 0.44 -21.13 -17.78
C TRP A 475 1.58 -20.10 -17.75
N GLU A 476 1.27 -18.82 -17.98
CA GLU A 476 2.29 -17.76 -18.02
C GLU A 476 2.99 -17.57 -16.68
N VAL A 477 2.23 -17.53 -15.58
CA VAL A 477 2.80 -17.41 -14.23
C VAL A 477 3.72 -18.58 -13.93
N THR A 478 3.33 -19.80 -14.34
CA THR A 478 4.16 -21.00 -14.18
C THR A 478 5.48 -20.89 -14.96
N ALA A 479 5.47 -20.22 -16.12
CA ALA A 479 6.64 -20.04 -16.97
C ALA A 479 7.57 -18.91 -16.49
N ARG A 480 7.01 -17.78 -16.06
CA ARG A 480 7.75 -16.53 -15.80
C ARG A 480 8.10 -16.31 -14.32
N GLY A 481 7.35 -16.92 -13.42
CA GLY A 481 7.52 -16.66 -11.98
C GLY A 481 6.98 -15.29 -11.53
N PRO A 482 7.02 -15.02 -10.22
CA PRO A 482 6.39 -13.85 -9.62
C PRO A 482 7.07 -12.51 -9.97
N GLU A 483 8.30 -12.54 -10.46
CA GLU A 483 9.07 -11.36 -10.89
C GLU A 483 8.77 -10.92 -12.33
N ASN A 484 7.87 -11.63 -13.03
CA ASN A 484 7.49 -11.35 -14.42
C ASN A 484 8.68 -11.41 -15.41
N ASP A 485 9.60 -12.36 -15.23
CA ASP A 485 10.75 -12.53 -16.13
C ASP A 485 10.33 -12.92 -17.56
N LEU A 486 11.08 -12.52 -18.59
CA LEU A 486 10.78 -12.88 -19.99
C LEU A 486 10.91 -14.38 -20.30
N PHE A 487 11.75 -15.11 -19.55
CA PHE A 487 11.99 -16.55 -19.73
C PHE A 487 12.05 -17.26 -18.37
N PRO A 488 11.91 -18.60 -18.32
CA PRO A 488 12.01 -19.36 -17.06
C PRO A 488 13.32 -19.17 -16.29
N TRP A 489 14.37 -18.69 -16.96
CA TRP A 489 15.71 -18.44 -16.44
C TRP A 489 16.08 -16.93 -16.35
N GLY A 490 15.12 -16.02 -16.54
CA GLY A 490 15.34 -14.57 -16.48
C GLY A 490 15.36 -13.88 -17.85
N ASN A 491 15.64 -12.56 -17.88
CA ASN A 491 15.41 -11.68 -19.04
C ASN A 491 16.41 -11.81 -20.22
N LYS A 492 17.21 -12.88 -20.29
CA LYS A 492 18.23 -13.05 -21.34
C LYS A 492 17.90 -14.24 -22.24
N GLU A 493 17.50 -13.94 -23.48
CA GLU A 493 17.08 -14.91 -24.50
C GLU A 493 18.15 -15.98 -24.79
N ASP A 494 19.41 -15.61 -24.98
CA ASP A 494 20.50 -16.52 -25.39
C ASP A 494 21.02 -17.47 -24.28
N SER A 495 20.39 -17.51 -23.11
CA SER A 495 20.93 -18.23 -21.95
C SER A 495 20.74 -19.74 -22.02
N VAL A 496 19.83 -20.23 -22.87
CA VAL A 496 19.53 -21.67 -23.03
C VAL A 496 19.49 -22.03 -24.51
N LYS A 497 20.13 -23.15 -24.87
CA LYS A 497 20.10 -23.71 -26.24
C LYS A 497 19.11 -24.87 -26.30
N LEU A 498 18.00 -24.68 -26.98
CA LEU A 498 17.01 -25.73 -27.19
C LEU A 498 17.48 -26.76 -28.24
N PRO A 499 17.08 -28.04 -28.13
CA PRO A 499 17.51 -29.10 -29.04
C PRO A 499 16.84 -28.99 -30.42
N GLY A 500 17.55 -28.41 -31.41
CA GLY A 500 17.24 -28.57 -32.85
C GLY A 500 15.81 -28.24 -33.32
N ASN A 501 15.50 -28.64 -34.57
CA ASN A 501 14.20 -28.37 -35.22
C ASN A 501 13.16 -29.51 -35.01
N GLU A 502 13.37 -30.41 -34.06
CA GLU A 502 12.47 -31.53 -33.74
C GLU A 502 12.14 -31.54 -32.24
N THR A 503 11.05 -32.20 -31.86
CA THR A 503 10.73 -32.42 -30.44
C THR A 503 11.75 -33.31 -29.78
N TYR A 504 11.89 -33.18 -28.47
CA TYR A 504 12.79 -33.99 -27.64
C TYR A 504 12.03 -34.57 -26.44
N ASP A 505 12.66 -35.54 -25.77
CA ASP A 505 12.06 -36.19 -24.60
C ASP A 505 11.84 -35.16 -23.50
N VAL A 506 10.63 -35.13 -22.94
CA VAL A 506 10.25 -34.13 -21.93
C VAL A 506 11.17 -34.20 -20.70
N GLY A 507 11.48 -33.04 -20.12
CA GLY A 507 12.30 -32.90 -18.91
C GLY A 507 13.81 -33.06 -19.10
N THR A 508 14.29 -33.28 -20.33
CA THR A 508 15.73 -33.52 -20.59
C THR A 508 16.58 -32.24 -20.64
N VAL A 509 15.96 -31.07 -20.86
CA VAL A 509 16.65 -29.78 -20.91
C VAL A 509 16.52 -29.07 -19.56
N SER A 510 17.38 -29.43 -18.60
CA SER A 510 17.32 -28.91 -17.22
C SER A 510 17.40 -27.38 -17.08
N ALA A 511 17.96 -26.69 -18.06
CA ALA A 511 18.03 -25.23 -18.08
C ALA A 511 16.69 -24.57 -18.49
N ASN A 512 15.78 -25.32 -19.12
CA ASN A 512 14.40 -24.91 -19.44
C ASN A 512 13.44 -25.33 -18.32
N ARG A 513 13.87 -25.17 -17.06
CA ARG A 513 13.09 -25.48 -15.86
C ARG A 513 12.68 -24.17 -15.22
N SER A 514 11.38 -23.97 -15.01
CA SER A 514 10.87 -22.79 -14.31
C SER A 514 11.24 -22.81 -12.83
N ARG A 515 11.07 -21.65 -12.19
CA ARG A 515 11.31 -21.45 -10.75
C ARG A 515 10.49 -22.41 -9.87
N TYR A 516 9.34 -22.86 -10.36
CA TYR A 516 8.47 -23.83 -9.69
C TYR A 516 8.86 -25.29 -9.97
N GLY A 517 9.76 -25.53 -10.92
CA GLY A 517 10.24 -26.86 -11.26
C GLY A 517 9.45 -27.55 -12.37
N VAL A 518 8.74 -26.77 -13.18
CA VAL A 518 8.02 -27.22 -14.40
C VAL A 518 8.96 -27.06 -15.60
N PHE A 519 8.97 -28.04 -16.49
CA PHE A 519 9.92 -28.09 -17.62
C PHE A 519 9.26 -27.72 -18.95
N ASP A 520 10.13 -27.38 -19.91
CA ASP A 520 9.86 -27.30 -21.33
C ASP A 520 8.92 -26.15 -21.78
N LEU A 521 8.57 -25.23 -20.87
CA LEU A 521 7.68 -24.09 -21.13
C LEU A 521 8.24 -23.14 -22.20
N ALA A 522 9.56 -22.96 -22.29
CA ALA A 522 10.17 -22.11 -23.31
C ALA A 522 10.37 -22.79 -24.68
N GLY A 523 9.91 -24.03 -24.81
CA GLY A 523 9.71 -24.67 -26.11
C GLY A 523 9.95 -26.17 -26.13
N ASN A 524 9.18 -26.85 -26.96
CA ASN A 524 9.29 -28.25 -27.43
C ASN A 524 8.12 -28.41 -28.41
N VAL A 525 6.93 -28.05 -27.91
CA VAL A 525 5.68 -27.84 -28.63
C VAL A 525 5.05 -26.51 -28.21
N TRP A 526 4.20 -25.95 -29.07
CA TRP A 526 3.26 -24.92 -28.64
C TRP A 526 2.18 -25.55 -27.76
N GLU A 527 1.69 -24.84 -26.76
CA GLU A 527 0.74 -25.42 -25.81
C GLU A 527 -0.62 -24.74 -25.79
N TRP A 528 -1.68 -25.54 -25.92
CA TRP A 528 -3.05 -25.06 -25.75
C TRP A 528 -3.33 -24.66 -24.30
N VAL A 529 -3.92 -23.48 -24.13
CA VAL A 529 -4.45 -22.98 -22.86
C VAL A 529 -5.95 -22.75 -22.96
N ALA A 530 -6.63 -22.77 -21.82
CA ALA A 530 -8.03 -22.35 -21.69
C ALA A 530 -8.12 -20.91 -21.19
N GLU A 531 -9.32 -20.33 -21.22
CA GLU A 531 -9.67 -19.08 -20.51
C GLU A 531 -8.62 -17.97 -20.67
N PRO A 532 -8.46 -17.43 -21.88
CA PRO A 532 -7.46 -16.41 -22.12
C PRO A 532 -7.81 -15.12 -21.37
N TYR A 533 -6.83 -14.50 -20.73
CA TYR A 533 -7.04 -13.26 -19.96
C TYR A 533 -7.16 -12.03 -20.87
N LEU A 534 -6.88 -12.19 -22.17
CA LEU A 534 -7.38 -11.32 -23.23
C LEU A 534 -8.28 -12.13 -24.18
N ALA A 535 -9.51 -11.67 -24.42
CA ALA A 535 -10.44 -12.37 -25.29
C ALA A 535 -9.80 -12.70 -26.66
N ALA A 536 -9.86 -13.97 -27.05
CA ALA A 536 -9.54 -14.39 -28.41
C ALA A 536 -10.73 -14.10 -29.33
N PRO A 537 -10.52 -13.77 -30.62
CA PRO A 537 -11.61 -13.63 -31.57
C PRO A 537 -12.48 -14.89 -31.61
N GLU A 538 -13.77 -14.73 -31.87
CA GLU A 538 -14.74 -15.83 -31.86
C GLU A 538 -14.27 -17.01 -32.75
N GLY A 539 -14.23 -18.21 -32.17
CA GLY A 539 -13.77 -19.43 -32.85
C GLY A 539 -12.26 -19.66 -32.85
N ASN A 540 -11.45 -18.73 -32.31
CA ASN A 540 -10.01 -18.90 -32.15
C ASN A 540 -9.62 -19.31 -30.72
N GLN A 541 -8.44 -19.89 -30.59
CA GLN A 541 -7.84 -20.31 -29.32
C GLN A 541 -6.39 -19.81 -29.22
N VAL A 542 -5.81 -19.90 -28.02
CA VAL A 542 -4.47 -19.37 -27.71
C VAL A 542 -3.46 -20.50 -27.50
N LEU A 543 -2.30 -20.38 -28.15
CA LEU A 543 -1.09 -21.16 -27.88
C LEU A 543 -0.04 -20.30 -27.16
N ARG A 544 0.68 -20.92 -26.22
CA ARG A 544 1.79 -20.30 -25.47
C ARG A 544 3.09 -21.10 -25.59
N GLY A 545 4.22 -20.46 -25.30
CA GLY A 545 5.55 -21.08 -25.29
C GLY A 545 6.31 -20.95 -26.61
N GLY A 546 6.53 -22.07 -27.31
CA GLY A 546 7.28 -22.12 -28.57
C GLY A 546 7.50 -23.55 -29.07
N ALA A 547 7.73 -23.77 -30.36
CA ALA A 547 7.94 -25.12 -30.92
C ALA A 547 9.31 -25.28 -31.60
N SER A 548 9.92 -26.47 -31.47
CA SER A 548 11.04 -26.92 -32.31
C SER A 548 12.19 -25.91 -32.51
N GLY A 549 12.77 -25.42 -31.41
CA GLY A 549 13.90 -24.47 -31.44
C GLY A 549 13.50 -23.02 -31.75
N PHE A 550 12.21 -22.73 -31.91
CA PHE A 550 11.66 -21.38 -31.99
C PHE A 550 11.44 -20.84 -30.57
N LEU A 551 12.37 -20.02 -30.10
CA LEU A 551 12.31 -19.38 -28.80
C LEU A 551 11.59 -18.02 -28.92
N LYS A 552 10.62 -17.78 -28.05
CA LYS A 552 9.93 -16.51 -27.84
C LYS A 552 9.93 -16.22 -26.35
N ASP A 553 9.74 -14.97 -25.95
CA ASP A 553 9.48 -14.67 -24.56
C ASP A 553 8.18 -15.36 -24.11
N MET A 554 8.06 -15.63 -22.81
CA MET A 554 6.95 -16.40 -22.27
C MET A 554 5.64 -15.63 -22.18
N ALA A 555 5.65 -14.33 -22.53
CA ALA A 555 4.45 -13.51 -22.66
C ALA A 555 3.82 -13.62 -24.05
N TYR A 556 4.55 -14.18 -25.03
CA TYR A 556 4.12 -14.32 -26.42
C TYR A 556 2.89 -15.24 -26.52
N ARG A 557 1.83 -14.73 -27.14
CA ARG A 557 0.58 -15.46 -27.40
C ARG A 557 0.34 -15.62 -28.89
N LEU A 558 0.07 -16.85 -29.32
CA LEU A 558 -0.28 -17.15 -30.71
C LEU A 558 -1.78 -17.48 -30.79
N VAL A 559 -2.54 -16.58 -31.40
CA VAL A 559 -4.00 -16.67 -31.51
C VAL A 559 -4.38 -17.17 -32.90
N GLY A 560 -5.17 -18.25 -32.98
CA GLY A 560 -5.54 -18.82 -34.28
C GLY A 560 -6.63 -19.88 -34.21
N ASN A 561 -7.07 -20.35 -35.37
CA ASN A 561 -8.12 -21.36 -35.47
C ASN A 561 -7.59 -22.72 -34.98
N PRO A 562 -8.18 -23.33 -33.94
CA PRO A 562 -7.71 -24.58 -33.34
C PRO A 562 -7.88 -25.83 -34.22
N ASN A 563 -8.51 -25.68 -35.39
CA ASN A 563 -8.74 -26.74 -36.36
C ASN A 563 -7.90 -26.58 -37.64
N GLU A 564 -7.10 -25.51 -37.75
CA GLU A 564 -6.26 -25.27 -38.92
C GLU A 564 -5.00 -26.15 -38.90
N GLY A 565 -4.74 -26.88 -40.00
CA GLY A 565 -3.64 -27.84 -40.09
C GLY A 565 -2.24 -27.26 -39.81
N THR A 566 -2.02 -26.00 -40.17
CA THR A 566 -0.78 -25.25 -39.92
C THR A 566 -0.60 -24.93 -38.44
N MET A 567 -1.67 -24.53 -37.76
CA MET A 567 -1.69 -24.18 -36.35
C MET A 567 -1.49 -25.41 -35.46
N ILE A 568 -2.19 -26.51 -35.76
CA ILE A 568 -2.14 -27.72 -34.94
C ILE A 568 -0.86 -28.54 -35.13
N ALA A 569 -0.12 -28.38 -36.25
CA ALA A 569 1.01 -29.23 -36.62
C ALA A 569 2.08 -29.36 -35.52
N ALA A 570 2.30 -28.30 -34.76
CA ALA A 570 3.27 -28.25 -33.65
C ALA A 570 2.60 -28.03 -32.28
N ALA A 571 1.27 -28.10 -32.20
CA ALA A 571 0.51 -27.90 -30.98
C ALA A 571 0.41 -29.20 -30.17
N GLY A 572 0.84 -29.11 -28.92
CA GLY A 572 0.61 -30.06 -27.82
C GLY A 572 -0.08 -29.34 -26.67
N PHE A 573 0.04 -29.89 -25.45
CA PHE A 573 -0.58 -29.33 -24.26
C PHE A 573 -0.05 -30.00 -22.99
N ARG A 574 -0.36 -29.38 -21.85
CA ARG A 574 -0.26 -29.95 -20.51
C ARG A 574 -1.56 -29.72 -19.75
N CYS A 575 -1.81 -30.46 -18.68
CA CYS A 575 -3.03 -30.30 -17.90
C CYS A 575 -2.77 -29.63 -16.54
N ALA A 576 -3.80 -28.98 -16.00
CA ALA A 576 -3.89 -28.42 -14.66
C ALA A 576 -5.05 -29.04 -13.87
N ALA A 577 -4.99 -28.98 -12.55
CA ALA A 577 -6.04 -29.44 -11.67
C ALA A 577 -6.24 -28.46 -10.50
N PRO A 578 -7.49 -28.19 -10.09
CA PRO A 578 -7.76 -27.38 -8.92
C PRO A 578 -7.34 -28.10 -7.63
N GLN A 579 -7.16 -27.35 -6.54
CA GLN A 579 -6.99 -27.89 -5.20
C GLN A 579 -8.26 -28.70 -4.82
N VAL A 580 -8.15 -30.01 -4.65
CA VAL A 580 -9.26 -30.85 -4.21
C VAL A 580 -9.22 -30.96 -2.69
N SER A 581 -10.08 -30.20 -2.00
CA SER A 581 -10.85 -30.84 -0.92
C SER A 581 -12.09 -31.41 -1.58
N GLY A 582 -12.27 -32.73 -1.48
CA GLY A 582 -13.14 -33.48 -2.38
C GLY A 582 -14.61 -33.15 -2.25
N GLN A 583 -15.27 -32.83 -3.37
CA GLN A 583 -16.50 -33.51 -3.78
C GLN A 583 -16.80 -33.29 -5.26
N SER A 584 -17.06 -34.42 -5.93
CA SER A 584 -17.60 -34.52 -7.28
C SER A 584 -19.02 -33.96 -7.35
N ALA A 585 -19.34 -33.40 -8.52
CA ALA A 585 -20.67 -33.05 -9.01
C ALA A 585 -21.79 -33.99 -8.51
N GLN A 586 -22.72 -33.45 -7.71
CA GLN A 586 -24.14 -33.79 -7.76
C GLN A 586 -24.98 -32.82 -6.90
N SER A 587 -26.01 -32.27 -7.54
CA SER A 587 -27.16 -31.56 -6.99
C SER A 587 -27.66 -32.14 -5.66
N THR A 588 -27.71 -31.33 -4.60
CA THR A 588 -28.78 -31.30 -3.58
C THR A 588 -28.66 -30.01 -2.78
N ALA A 589 -29.81 -29.35 -2.56
CA ALA A 589 -29.92 -28.07 -1.89
C ALA A 589 -29.96 -28.17 -0.35
N LEU A 590 -29.54 -27.06 0.29
CA LEU A 590 -29.82 -26.53 1.65
C LEU A 590 -28.96 -26.98 2.85
N PRO A 591 -28.75 -26.14 3.90
CA PRO A 591 -28.82 -24.67 3.99
C PRO A 591 -27.50 -24.03 4.51
N VAL A 592 -27.19 -22.80 4.08
CA VAL A 592 -26.08 -22.00 4.62
C VAL A 592 -26.48 -21.46 6.00
N ALA A 593 -25.64 -21.67 7.02
CA ALA A 593 -25.74 -20.95 8.29
C ALA A 593 -25.13 -19.55 8.12
N PRO A 594 -25.70 -18.49 8.72
CA PRO A 594 -25.43 -17.11 8.31
C PRO A 594 -24.02 -16.70 8.71
N THR A 595 -23.26 -16.19 7.74
CA THR A 595 -22.07 -15.37 8.00
C THR A 595 -22.53 -14.15 8.79
N GLN A 596 -21.95 -13.93 9.97
CA GLN A 596 -22.32 -12.83 10.83
C GLN A 596 -21.91 -11.51 10.15
N LEU A 597 -22.90 -10.74 9.66
CA LEU A 597 -22.69 -9.44 9.03
C LEU A 597 -22.01 -8.48 10.01
N ALA A 598 -21.19 -7.56 9.49
CA ALA A 598 -20.59 -6.49 10.29
C ALA A 598 -21.67 -5.63 10.97
N GLU A 599 -21.35 -5.03 12.11
CA GLU A 599 -22.29 -4.17 12.85
C GLU A 599 -22.77 -3.00 11.97
N GLY A 600 -24.08 -2.81 11.85
CA GLY A 600 -24.70 -1.82 10.97
C GLY A 600 -24.91 -2.24 9.50
N VAL A 601 -24.43 -3.42 9.08
CA VAL A 601 -24.69 -3.97 7.73
C VAL A 601 -25.93 -4.89 7.78
N LEU A 602 -26.97 -4.50 7.05
CA LEU A 602 -28.25 -5.22 6.93
C LEU A 602 -28.17 -6.36 5.91
N TYR A 603 -27.46 -6.16 4.79
CA TYR A 603 -27.30 -7.14 3.72
C TYR A 603 -26.03 -6.84 2.92
N GLN A 604 -25.36 -7.88 2.41
CA GLN A 604 -24.22 -7.71 1.50
C GLN A 604 -24.20 -8.86 0.48
N ASP A 605 -23.90 -8.53 -0.78
CA ASP A 605 -23.74 -9.49 -1.86
C ASP A 605 -22.67 -8.99 -2.83
N GLU A 606 -21.61 -9.77 -3.01
CA GLU A 606 -20.49 -9.51 -3.95
C GLU A 606 -20.70 -10.24 -5.28
N PHE A 607 -21.89 -10.81 -5.51
CA PHE A 607 -22.26 -11.51 -6.74
C PHE A 607 -21.33 -12.68 -7.14
N ALA A 608 -20.49 -13.14 -6.21
CA ALA A 608 -19.68 -14.34 -6.35
C ALA A 608 -20.51 -15.64 -6.21
N ASP A 609 -21.69 -15.56 -5.58
CA ASP A 609 -22.61 -16.69 -5.42
C ASP A 609 -23.84 -16.52 -6.32
N PRO A 610 -23.95 -17.28 -7.44
CA PRO A 610 -25.10 -17.20 -8.33
C PRO A 610 -26.40 -17.75 -7.71
N THR A 611 -26.34 -18.30 -6.50
CA THR A 611 -27.51 -18.75 -5.74
C THR A 611 -28.03 -17.70 -4.77
N SER A 612 -27.42 -16.51 -4.72
CA SER A 612 -27.74 -15.48 -3.74
C SER A 612 -29.18 -14.98 -3.84
N GLY A 613 -29.85 -15.15 -4.99
CA GLY A 613 -31.29 -14.94 -5.17
C GLY A 613 -31.65 -13.80 -6.13
N TRP A 614 -30.67 -13.20 -6.79
CA TRP A 614 -30.91 -12.22 -7.85
C TRP A 614 -31.46 -12.87 -9.14
N PRO A 615 -32.32 -12.16 -9.91
CA PRO A 615 -32.84 -12.68 -11.17
C PRO A 615 -31.73 -13.07 -12.16
N VAL A 616 -31.91 -14.18 -12.88
CA VAL A 616 -31.01 -14.58 -13.98
C VAL A 616 -31.87 -14.92 -15.18
N GLY A 617 -31.55 -14.34 -16.34
CA GLY A 617 -32.35 -14.58 -17.53
C GLY A 617 -31.82 -13.86 -18.77
N GLU A 618 -32.32 -14.34 -19.91
CA GLU A 618 -32.18 -13.71 -21.21
C GLU A 618 -33.56 -13.72 -21.87
N GLU A 619 -34.10 -12.53 -22.17
CA GLU A 619 -35.41 -12.36 -22.79
C GLU A 619 -35.36 -11.23 -23.81
N GLY A 620 -35.50 -11.56 -25.10
CA GLY A 620 -35.53 -10.55 -26.16
C GLY A 620 -34.24 -9.72 -26.23
N SER A 621 -34.35 -8.42 -25.98
CA SER A 621 -33.23 -7.46 -25.93
C SER A 621 -32.48 -7.46 -24.59
N TYR A 622 -32.92 -8.24 -23.59
CA TYR A 622 -32.38 -8.16 -22.23
C TYR A 622 -31.52 -9.39 -21.88
N LYS A 623 -30.38 -9.14 -21.23
CA LYS A 623 -29.61 -10.18 -20.51
C LYS A 623 -29.28 -9.67 -19.11
N PHE A 624 -29.41 -10.54 -18.12
CA PHE A 624 -29.10 -10.20 -16.74
C PHE A 624 -28.77 -11.44 -15.93
N GLY A 625 -27.85 -11.30 -14.99
CA GLY A 625 -27.44 -12.40 -14.12
C GLY A 625 -25.98 -12.29 -13.69
N PHE A 626 -25.40 -13.42 -13.30
CA PHE A 626 -24.05 -13.46 -12.75
C PHE A 626 -23.00 -13.70 -13.83
N HIS A 627 -21.91 -12.94 -13.78
CA HIS A 627 -20.72 -13.19 -14.60
C HIS A 627 -19.73 -14.08 -13.82
N PRO A 628 -18.94 -14.98 -14.46
CA PRO A 628 -17.96 -15.85 -13.79
C PRO A 628 -16.80 -15.15 -13.03
N GLN A 629 -16.82 -13.82 -12.92
CA GLN A 629 -15.80 -12.97 -12.29
C GLN A 629 -16.33 -12.10 -11.13
N SER A 630 -17.40 -12.54 -10.43
CA SER A 630 -18.00 -11.87 -9.25
C SER A 630 -18.75 -10.56 -9.54
N PHE A 631 -19.45 -10.46 -10.67
CA PHE A 631 -20.29 -9.30 -11.00
C PHE A 631 -21.73 -9.72 -11.30
N TYR A 632 -22.68 -8.84 -11.00
CA TYR A 632 -24.03 -8.92 -11.54
C TYR A 632 -24.15 -7.97 -12.73
N HIS A 633 -24.54 -8.47 -13.89
CA HIS A 633 -24.61 -7.67 -15.10
C HIS A 633 -26.05 -7.37 -15.54
N LEU A 634 -26.25 -6.21 -16.16
CA LEU A 634 -27.45 -5.86 -16.90
C LEU A 634 -27.07 -5.48 -18.32
N GLN A 635 -27.80 -6.01 -19.29
CA GLN A 635 -27.63 -5.72 -20.70
C GLN A 635 -28.98 -5.36 -21.33
N VAL A 636 -29.01 -4.27 -22.11
CA VAL A 636 -30.14 -3.84 -22.94
C VAL A 636 -29.66 -3.65 -24.37
N ALA A 637 -30.16 -4.47 -25.29
CA ALA A 637 -29.81 -4.51 -26.72
C ALA A 637 -30.89 -3.90 -27.62
N ALA A 638 -31.46 -2.77 -27.19
CA ALA A 638 -32.40 -1.95 -27.96
C ALA A 638 -32.25 -0.48 -27.53
N ALA A 639 -32.55 0.48 -28.40
CA ALA A 639 -32.57 1.90 -28.06
C ALA A 639 -33.92 2.35 -27.49
N ASN A 640 -33.92 3.37 -26.64
CA ASN A 640 -35.09 3.86 -25.90
C ASN A 640 -35.79 2.77 -25.08
N ASP A 641 -34.99 1.90 -24.47
CA ASP A 641 -35.47 0.74 -23.74
C ASP A 641 -34.91 0.73 -22.31
N ARG A 642 -35.54 0.00 -21.40
CA ARG A 642 -35.14 -0.04 -20.00
C ARG A 642 -35.32 -1.40 -19.39
N LEU A 643 -34.39 -1.74 -18.49
CA LEU A 643 -34.41 -2.95 -17.69
C LEU A 643 -34.27 -2.57 -16.22
N VAL A 644 -35.21 -3.03 -15.39
CA VAL A 644 -35.21 -2.82 -13.94
C VAL A 644 -35.25 -4.17 -13.25
N MET A 645 -34.17 -4.53 -12.56
CA MET A 645 -34.05 -5.80 -11.85
C MET A 645 -34.00 -5.53 -10.35
N THR A 646 -35.04 -5.91 -9.64
CA THR A 646 -35.16 -5.73 -8.19
C THR A 646 -35.36 -7.04 -7.46
N ARG A 647 -35.05 -7.00 -6.16
CA ARG A 647 -35.26 -8.09 -5.22
C ARG A 647 -35.76 -7.55 -3.89
N ASP A 648 -36.75 -8.24 -3.33
CA ASP A 648 -37.16 -7.97 -1.95
C ASP A 648 -36.12 -8.50 -0.96
N LEU A 649 -35.46 -7.58 -0.26
CA LEU A 649 -34.48 -7.87 0.78
C LEU A 649 -35.06 -7.70 2.20
N GLY A 650 -36.31 -7.23 2.32
CA GLY A 650 -37.04 -7.16 3.60
C GLY A 650 -36.76 -5.93 4.47
N PHE A 651 -36.07 -4.91 3.95
CA PHE A 651 -35.73 -3.69 4.69
C PHE A 651 -36.58 -2.50 4.25
N ALA A 652 -37.13 -1.76 5.20
CA ALA A 652 -37.96 -0.58 4.92
C ALA A 652 -37.15 0.72 4.89
N ASN A 653 -36.18 0.86 5.81
CA ASN A 653 -35.22 1.95 5.85
C ASN A 653 -33.81 1.35 5.74
N TYR A 654 -33.03 1.82 4.78
CA TYR A 654 -31.67 1.34 4.56
C TYR A 654 -30.87 2.35 3.71
N ILE A 655 -29.55 2.22 3.73
CA ILE A 655 -28.66 2.85 2.76
C ILE A 655 -28.18 1.76 1.80
N ALA A 656 -28.46 1.88 0.51
CA ALA A 656 -27.92 0.98 -0.51
C ALA A 656 -26.69 1.59 -1.16
N GLU A 657 -25.62 0.81 -1.27
CA GLU A 657 -24.36 1.22 -1.92
C GLU A 657 -23.89 0.16 -2.92
N THR A 658 -23.37 0.59 -4.07
CA THR A 658 -22.89 -0.29 -5.15
C THR A 658 -21.81 0.39 -6.00
N ASP A 659 -20.83 -0.40 -6.46
CA ASP A 659 -19.85 0.02 -7.46
C ASP A 659 -20.23 -0.49 -8.85
N VAL A 660 -20.19 0.40 -9.84
CA VAL A 660 -20.69 0.14 -11.19
C VAL A 660 -19.62 0.39 -12.24
N LEU A 661 -19.47 -0.56 -13.18
CA LEU A 661 -18.54 -0.53 -14.29
C LEU A 661 -19.28 -0.65 -15.63
N VAL A 662 -18.89 0.17 -16.61
CA VAL A 662 -19.40 0.05 -17.98
C VAL A 662 -18.53 -0.95 -18.74
N ASP A 663 -19.12 -2.07 -19.15
CA ASP A 663 -18.40 -3.16 -19.83
C ASP A 663 -18.40 -2.96 -21.35
N HIS A 664 -19.58 -2.74 -21.95
CA HIS A 664 -19.68 -2.63 -23.41
C HIS A 664 -20.81 -1.72 -23.90
N THR A 665 -20.53 -0.99 -24.98
CA THR A 665 -21.52 -0.22 -25.74
C THR A 665 -21.31 -0.37 -27.24
N THR A 666 -22.37 -0.30 -28.05
CA THR A 666 -22.26 -0.45 -29.52
C THR A 666 -22.02 0.85 -30.25
N THR A 667 -22.47 1.98 -29.71
CA THR A 667 -22.34 3.27 -30.37
C THR A 667 -21.32 4.14 -29.67
N THR A 668 -20.49 4.82 -30.45
CA THR A 668 -19.54 5.79 -29.91
C THR A 668 -20.22 7.09 -29.49
N THR A 669 -21.45 7.35 -29.94
CA THR A 669 -22.19 8.61 -29.70
C THR A 669 -23.47 8.47 -28.86
N GLY A 670 -24.04 7.28 -28.71
CA GLY A 670 -25.31 7.08 -28.00
C GLY A 670 -25.17 7.07 -26.48
N ASP A 671 -26.17 7.65 -25.82
CA ASP A 671 -26.30 7.78 -24.39
C ASP A 671 -27.14 6.63 -23.79
N PHE A 672 -26.78 6.27 -22.57
CA PHE A 672 -27.48 5.32 -21.71
C PHE A 672 -27.25 5.73 -20.26
N ARG A 673 -28.11 5.25 -19.38
CA ARG A 673 -28.15 5.59 -17.97
C ARG A 673 -28.26 4.35 -17.14
N TYR A 674 -27.61 4.35 -15.98
CA TYR A 674 -27.61 3.20 -15.08
C TYR A 674 -27.58 3.65 -13.63
N GLY A 675 -27.94 2.76 -12.72
CA GLY A 675 -27.83 2.99 -11.28
C GLY A 675 -28.78 2.14 -10.45
N LEU A 676 -29.20 2.67 -9.29
CA LEU A 676 -30.00 1.97 -8.31
C LEU A 676 -31.50 2.20 -8.52
N ALA A 677 -32.30 1.17 -8.21
CA ALA A 677 -33.75 1.22 -8.27
C ALA A 677 -34.36 0.73 -6.96
N VAL A 678 -35.47 1.37 -6.57
CA VAL A 678 -36.29 0.99 -5.42
C VAL A 678 -37.72 0.78 -5.90
N ARG A 679 -38.15 -0.48 -6.02
CA ARG A 679 -39.44 -0.87 -6.60
C ARG A 679 -40.48 -1.06 -5.52
N ARG A 680 -41.57 -0.29 -5.59
CA ARG A 680 -42.68 -0.39 -4.64
C ARG A 680 -43.62 -1.55 -4.97
N SER A 681 -44.11 -1.60 -6.22
CA SER A 681 -44.96 -2.70 -6.72
C SER A 681 -45.22 -2.54 -8.22
N GLY A 682 -45.20 -3.65 -8.97
CA GLY A 682 -45.47 -3.63 -10.41
C GLY A 682 -44.58 -2.62 -11.13
N GLU A 683 -45.12 -1.75 -11.97
CA GLU A 683 -44.34 -0.72 -12.66
C GLU A 683 -43.99 0.50 -11.79
N ASN A 684 -44.40 0.56 -10.52
CA ASN A 684 -44.11 1.71 -9.66
C ASN A 684 -42.74 1.55 -8.98
N TYR A 685 -41.76 2.37 -9.36
CA TYR A 685 -40.41 2.36 -8.80
C TYR A 685 -39.78 3.74 -8.79
N TYR A 686 -38.80 3.94 -7.91
CA TYR A 686 -37.90 5.08 -7.92
C TYR A 686 -36.57 4.62 -8.52
N ALA A 687 -35.94 5.45 -9.34
CA ALA A 687 -34.67 5.16 -9.98
C ALA A 687 -33.71 6.33 -9.84
N PHE A 688 -32.45 6.01 -9.55
CA PHE A 688 -31.36 6.96 -9.32
C PHE A 688 -30.29 6.66 -10.36
N LEU A 689 -30.28 7.46 -11.40
CA LEU A 689 -29.62 7.18 -12.66
C LEU A 689 -28.50 8.18 -12.92
N ILE A 690 -27.38 7.71 -13.43
CA ILE A 690 -26.28 8.53 -13.95
C ILE A 690 -26.04 8.24 -15.42
N SER A 691 -25.56 9.24 -16.17
CA SER A 691 -24.94 9.07 -17.49
C SER A 691 -23.47 9.45 -17.42
N SER A 692 -22.63 8.46 -17.67
CA SER A 692 -21.18 8.62 -17.83
C SER A 692 -20.79 9.56 -18.97
N ARG A 693 -21.62 9.64 -20.00
CA ARG A 693 -21.36 10.41 -21.22
C ARG A 693 -21.68 11.89 -21.00
N THR A 694 -22.88 12.19 -20.53
CA THR A 694 -23.32 13.59 -20.37
C THR A 694 -22.94 14.17 -19.02
N LYS A 695 -22.36 13.37 -18.11
CA LYS A 695 -22.05 13.75 -16.72
C LYS A 695 -23.29 14.25 -15.98
N THR A 696 -24.46 13.71 -16.34
CA THR A 696 -25.73 14.08 -15.72
C THR A 696 -26.30 12.95 -14.88
N TRP A 697 -27.12 13.32 -13.92
CA TRP A 697 -27.85 12.38 -13.07
C TRP A 697 -29.32 12.78 -12.95
N GLN A 698 -30.18 11.81 -12.67
CA GLN A 698 -31.61 12.02 -12.43
C GLN A 698 -32.16 11.05 -11.38
N ALA A 699 -33.02 11.57 -10.51
CA ALA A 699 -33.91 10.79 -9.67
C ALA A 699 -35.31 10.78 -10.31
N VAL A 700 -35.83 9.60 -10.63
CA VAL A 700 -37.07 9.42 -11.40
C VAL A 700 -38.04 8.56 -10.60
N LYS A 701 -39.31 8.94 -10.60
CA LYS A 701 -40.42 8.14 -10.09
C LYS A 701 -41.25 7.63 -11.25
N ASN A 702 -41.26 6.32 -11.46
CA ASN A 702 -42.16 5.68 -12.40
C ASN A 702 -43.49 5.35 -11.73
N SER A 703 -44.58 5.65 -12.43
CA SER A 703 -45.95 5.47 -11.97
C SER A 703 -46.84 4.98 -13.10
N ALA A 704 -48.11 4.65 -12.82
CA ALA A 704 -49.10 4.33 -13.85
C ALA A 704 -49.28 5.46 -14.90
N SER A 705 -48.93 6.71 -14.57
CA SER A 705 -48.92 7.85 -15.49
C SER A 705 -47.61 8.00 -16.29
N GLY A 706 -46.62 7.13 -16.07
CA GLY A 706 -45.29 7.19 -16.67
C GLY A 706 -44.20 7.74 -15.72
N PRO A 707 -42.96 7.86 -16.21
CA PRO A 707 -41.82 8.36 -15.44
C PRO A 707 -41.88 9.89 -15.27
N ALA A 708 -41.73 10.34 -14.03
CA ALA A 708 -41.60 11.75 -13.65
C ALA A 708 -40.24 11.99 -13.00
N VAL A 709 -39.49 13.00 -13.47
CA VAL A 709 -38.22 13.41 -12.87
C VAL A 709 -38.51 14.18 -11.58
N LEU A 710 -37.98 13.69 -10.46
CA LEU A 710 -38.10 14.32 -9.15
C LEU A 710 -36.94 15.30 -8.89
N ALA A 711 -35.74 14.94 -9.32
CA ALA A 711 -34.54 15.77 -9.27
C ALA A 711 -33.60 15.40 -10.42
N GLN A 712 -32.79 16.34 -10.89
CA GLN A 712 -31.76 16.10 -11.90
C GLN A 712 -30.66 17.16 -11.81
N GLY A 713 -29.47 16.83 -12.26
CA GLY A 713 -28.32 17.74 -12.26
C GLY A 713 -27.15 17.18 -13.07
N SER A 714 -26.00 17.82 -12.91
CA SER A 714 -24.72 17.36 -13.43
C SER A 714 -23.72 17.17 -12.29
N ASP A 715 -22.80 16.23 -12.45
CA ASP A 715 -21.73 15.96 -11.50
C ASP A 715 -20.48 15.53 -12.27
N ASP A 716 -19.43 16.35 -12.21
CA ASP A 716 -18.19 16.13 -12.94
C ASP A 716 -17.39 14.93 -12.39
N SER A 717 -17.71 14.47 -11.18
CA SER A 717 -17.11 13.26 -10.61
C SER A 717 -17.56 11.98 -11.30
N ILE A 718 -18.66 12.00 -12.07
CA ILE A 718 -19.16 10.84 -12.80
C ILE A 718 -18.09 10.40 -13.81
N GLN A 719 -17.58 9.18 -13.67
CA GLN A 719 -16.56 8.61 -14.55
C GLN A 719 -17.20 8.04 -15.82
N GLY A 720 -16.47 8.05 -16.94
CA GLY A 720 -16.87 7.38 -18.18
C GLY A 720 -15.79 6.43 -18.71
N GLY A 721 -16.13 5.65 -19.74
CA GLY A 721 -15.25 4.57 -20.21
C GLY A 721 -15.10 3.47 -19.17
N ALA A 722 -13.88 2.99 -18.93
CA ALA A 722 -13.57 1.93 -17.96
C ALA A 722 -13.50 2.40 -16.49
N GLY A 723 -13.92 3.63 -16.19
CA GLY A 723 -13.96 4.15 -14.82
C GLY A 723 -15.09 3.53 -13.99
N VAL A 724 -14.85 3.40 -12.68
CA VAL A 724 -15.84 2.90 -11.71
C VAL A 724 -16.62 4.07 -11.12
N ASN A 725 -17.94 3.92 -10.98
CA ASN A 725 -18.78 4.87 -10.26
C ASN A 725 -19.41 4.19 -9.03
N ASN A 726 -19.19 4.77 -7.86
CA ASN A 726 -19.83 4.39 -6.61
C ASN A 726 -21.17 5.15 -6.48
N LEU A 727 -22.26 4.42 -6.31
CA LEU A 727 -23.60 4.96 -6.15
C LEU A 727 -24.17 4.57 -4.81
N ARG A 728 -24.63 5.57 -4.04
CA ARG A 728 -25.22 5.37 -2.72
C ARG A 728 -26.59 6.04 -2.64
N VAL A 729 -27.61 5.30 -2.23
CA VAL A 729 -28.99 5.79 -2.05
C VAL A 729 -29.44 5.47 -0.63
N GLU A 730 -29.64 6.51 0.18
CA GLU A 730 -30.33 6.41 1.46
C GLU A 730 -31.84 6.41 1.23
N VAL A 731 -32.51 5.45 1.82
CA VAL A 731 -33.95 5.27 1.81
C VAL A 731 -34.41 5.29 3.27
N ASN A 732 -34.96 6.42 3.71
CA ASN A 732 -35.39 6.62 5.10
C ASN A 732 -36.85 7.10 5.13
N GLY A 733 -37.78 6.16 5.22
CA GLY A 733 -39.21 6.45 5.05
C GLY A 733 -39.44 7.16 3.72
N PRO A 734 -40.19 8.28 3.67
CA PRO A 734 -40.42 9.01 2.43
C PRO A 734 -39.19 9.78 1.92
N THR A 735 -38.09 9.83 2.67
CA THR A 735 -36.92 10.65 2.36
C THR A 735 -35.84 9.85 1.63
N PHE A 736 -35.29 10.44 0.58
CA PHE A 736 -34.22 9.87 -0.22
C PHE A 736 -33.03 10.81 -0.28
N ILE A 737 -31.82 10.27 -0.08
CA ILE A 737 -30.56 10.96 -0.34
C ILE A 737 -29.78 10.16 -1.37
N PHE A 738 -29.49 10.77 -2.52
CA PHE A 738 -28.69 10.16 -3.58
C PHE A 738 -27.30 10.78 -3.60
N THR A 739 -26.29 9.92 -3.54
CA THR A 739 -24.87 10.27 -3.51
C THR A 739 -24.14 9.56 -4.65
N ILE A 740 -23.24 10.29 -5.33
CA ILE A 740 -22.44 9.81 -6.45
C ILE A 740 -20.97 10.06 -6.10
N ASN A 741 -20.14 9.01 -6.08
CA ASN A 741 -18.70 9.11 -5.78
C ASN A 741 -18.39 9.94 -4.52
N GLY A 742 -19.23 9.80 -3.48
CA GLY A 742 -19.12 10.55 -2.21
C GLY A 742 -19.79 11.93 -2.18
N ASN A 743 -20.24 12.47 -3.31
CA ASN A 743 -20.92 13.77 -3.38
C ASN A 743 -22.44 13.62 -3.30
N VAL A 744 -23.12 14.41 -2.46
CA VAL A 744 -24.59 14.41 -2.38
C VAL A 744 -25.16 15.08 -3.64
N ALA A 745 -25.80 14.28 -4.50
CA ALA A 745 -26.42 14.72 -5.74
C ALA A 745 -27.83 15.26 -5.50
N ALA A 746 -28.65 14.58 -4.70
CA ALA A 746 -30.01 15.02 -4.39
C ALA A 746 -30.47 14.59 -3.00
N GLU A 747 -31.29 15.43 -2.38
CA GLU A 747 -32.09 15.10 -1.20
C GLU A 747 -33.54 15.53 -1.46
N PHE A 748 -34.49 14.61 -1.31
CA PHE A 748 -35.91 14.92 -1.49
C PHE A 748 -36.79 13.98 -0.68
N THR A 749 -38.06 14.37 -0.51
CA THR A 749 -39.06 13.58 0.23
C THR A 749 -40.29 13.36 -0.62
N ASP A 750 -40.75 12.12 -0.73
CA ASP A 750 -41.93 11.71 -1.48
C ASP A 750 -42.79 10.74 -0.66
N ALA A 751 -43.97 11.20 -0.24
CA ALA A 751 -44.87 10.44 0.64
C ALA A 751 -45.46 9.17 0.01
N ASP A 752 -45.28 8.96 -1.31
CA ASP A 752 -45.73 7.74 -1.96
C ASP A 752 -44.74 6.57 -1.73
N TYR A 753 -43.57 6.79 -1.15
CA TYR A 753 -42.72 5.69 -0.72
C TYR A 753 -43.00 5.29 0.74
N ALA A 754 -42.99 3.98 1.00
CA ALA A 754 -43.22 3.41 2.34
C ALA A 754 -42.30 2.20 2.60
N ASN A 755 -42.19 1.30 1.62
CA ASN A 755 -41.21 0.22 1.54
C ASN A 755 -41.16 -0.29 0.09
N GLY A 756 -40.12 -1.03 -0.27
CA GLY A 756 -39.97 -1.57 -1.61
C GLY A 756 -38.73 -2.44 -1.77
N GLU A 757 -38.68 -3.16 -2.88
CA GLU A 757 -37.56 -3.99 -3.31
C GLU A 757 -36.38 -3.13 -3.77
N THR A 758 -35.15 -3.58 -3.53
CA THR A 758 -33.93 -2.88 -3.96
C THR A 758 -33.35 -3.57 -5.19
N GLY A 759 -32.72 -2.82 -6.08
CA GLY A 759 -31.94 -3.40 -7.17
C GLY A 759 -31.39 -2.38 -8.14
N PHE A 760 -31.33 -2.78 -9.40
CA PHE A 760 -30.54 -2.12 -10.43
C PHE A 760 -31.41 -1.71 -11.61
N ILE A 761 -30.97 -0.67 -12.32
CA ILE A 761 -31.62 -0.20 -13.53
C ILE A 761 -30.60 0.14 -14.60
N LEU A 762 -30.96 -0.17 -15.85
CA LEU A 762 -30.26 0.25 -17.06
C LEU A 762 -31.29 0.77 -18.08
N GLU A 763 -31.08 1.98 -18.58
CA GLU A 763 -31.92 2.65 -19.58
C GLU A 763 -31.05 3.09 -20.76
N THR A 764 -31.35 2.61 -21.96
CA THR A 764 -30.75 3.12 -23.20
C THR A 764 -31.56 4.28 -23.72
N VAL A 765 -30.90 5.34 -24.18
CA VAL A 765 -31.57 6.49 -24.83
C VAL A 765 -31.46 6.33 -26.34
N ASP A 766 -30.31 6.62 -26.91
CA ASP A 766 -29.98 6.43 -28.33
C ASP A 766 -28.86 5.39 -28.54
N GLU A 767 -28.31 4.85 -27.46
CA GLU A 767 -27.46 3.65 -27.49
C GLU A 767 -28.29 2.40 -27.86
N THR A 768 -27.76 1.55 -28.75
CA THR A 768 -28.43 0.34 -29.22
C THR A 768 -28.02 -0.93 -28.47
N LEU A 769 -26.93 -0.85 -27.70
CA LEU A 769 -26.51 -1.88 -26.75
C LEU A 769 -25.76 -1.21 -25.60
N ALA A 770 -26.25 -1.38 -24.39
CA ALA A 770 -25.52 -1.05 -23.18
C ALA A 770 -25.36 -2.31 -22.31
N HIS A 771 -24.16 -2.55 -21.80
CA HIS A 771 -23.83 -3.66 -20.91
C HIS A 771 -23.04 -3.11 -19.70
N ILE A 772 -23.58 -3.30 -18.51
CA ILE A 772 -23.06 -2.76 -17.25
C ILE A 772 -22.83 -3.89 -16.26
N HIS A 773 -21.76 -3.81 -15.47
CA HIS A 773 -21.45 -4.71 -14.37
C HIS A 773 -21.57 -3.98 -13.02
N TYR A 774 -22.26 -4.59 -12.06
CA TYR A 774 -22.34 -4.19 -10.67
C TYR A 774 -21.45 -5.13 -9.84
N ALA A 775 -20.47 -4.58 -9.12
CA ALA A 775 -19.46 -5.36 -8.40
C ALA A 775 -19.95 -5.86 -7.04
N SER A 776 -20.83 -5.12 -6.39
CA SER A 776 -21.37 -5.47 -5.09
C SER A 776 -22.67 -4.71 -4.82
N ILE A 777 -23.43 -5.16 -3.83
CA ILE A 777 -24.47 -4.34 -3.19
C ILE A 777 -24.40 -4.54 -1.68
N VAL A 778 -24.36 -3.42 -0.96
CA VAL A 778 -24.34 -3.40 0.50
C VAL A 778 -25.53 -2.57 0.98
N LEU A 779 -26.31 -3.12 1.92
CA LEU A 779 -27.35 -2.39 2.62
C LEU A 779 -26.90 -2.11 4.05
N HIS A 780 -26.95 -0.85 4.47
CA HIS A 780 -26.66 -0.42 5.84
C HIS A 780 -27.91 0.06 6.57
N GLU A 781 -27.90 -0.02 7.89
CA GLU A 781 -28.96 0.52 8.74
C GLU A 781 -28.95 2.06 8.69
N VAL A 782 -30.14 2.66 8.67
CA VAL A 782 -30.28 4.12 8.81
C VAL A 782 -30.30 4.43 10.30
N GLU A 783 -29.35 5.22 10.79
CA GLU A 783 -29.34 5.65 12.19
C GLU A 783 -30.59 6.49 12.51
N GLU A 784 -31.52 5.94 13.29
CA GLU A 784 -32.64 6.70 13.81
C GLU A 784 -32.15 7.73 14.83
N VAL A 785 -32.21 9.01 14.46
CA VAL A 785 -32.08 10.11 15.43
C VAL A 785 -33.27 10.04 16.38
N VAL A 786 -33.05 9.49 17.57
CA VAL A 786 -34.04 9.50 18.65
C VAL A 786 -34.35 10.96 19.00
N ALA A 787 -35.54 11.41 18.60
CA ALA A 787 -36.02 12.74 18.91
C ALA A 787 -36.12 12.93 20.43
N VAL A 788 -35.21 13.73 20.99
CA VAL A 788 -35.29 14.20 22.38
C VAL A 788 -36.53 15.13 22.47
N PRO A 789 -37.44 14.96 23.45
CA PRO A 789 -38.64 15.77 23.53
C PRO A 789 -38.31 17.23 23.80
N THR A 790 -39.01 18.11 23.09
CA THR A 790 -38.94 19.56 23.20
C THR A 790 -39.22 20.02 24.65
N GLU A 791 -38.19 20.46 25.37
CA GLU A 791 -38.40 21.27 26.58
C GLU A 791 -38.64 22.73 26.21
N THR A 792 -39.69 23.28 26.84
CA THR A 792 -40.22 24.63 26.64
C THR A 792 -39.26 25.67 27.24
N PRO A 793 -39.04 26.84 26.60
CA PRO A 793 -38.11 27.83 27.13
C PRO A 793 -38.69 28.53 28.37
N ILE A 794 -37.95 28.49 29.48
CA ILE A 794 -38.16 29.34 30.66
C ILE A 794 -37.39 30.67 30.44
N PRO A 795 -37.98 31.84 30.72
CA PRO A 795 -37.37 33.13 30.42
C PRO A 795 -36.26 33.46 31.43
N VAL A 796 -35.06 33.76 30.94
CA VAL A 796 -33.96 34.28 31.77
C VAL A 796 -34.15 35.77 31.99
N VAL A 797 -34.29 36.13 33.26
CA VAL A 797 -34.35 37.50 33.77
C VAL A 797 -32.97 38.15 33.68
N ALA A 798 -32.95 39.37 33.15
CA ALA A 798 -31.79 40.23 33.07
C ALA A 798 -31.30 40.66 34.47
N THR A 799 -29.99 40.60 34.69
CA THR A 799 -29.31 41.47 35.65
C THR A 799 -27.98 41.92 35.05
N ASP A 800 -27.95 43.19 34.66
CA ASP A 800 -26.77 43.98 34.36
C ASP A 800 -25.76 43.93 35.50
N THR A 801 -24.50 43.68 35.19
CA THR A 801 -23.39 44.40 35.84
C THR A 801 -22.17 44.42 34.93
N VAL A 802 -21.95 45.59 34.35
CA VAL A 802 -20.84 45.96 33.47
C VAL A 802 -19.53 45.97 34.24
N VAL A 803 -18.52 45.26 33.72
CA VAL A 803 -17.09 45.41 34.05
C VAL A 803 -16.40 45.78 32.73
N PRO A 804 -15.53 46.81 32.68
CA PRO A 804 -15.16 47.46 31.43
C PRO A 804 -14.27 46.56 30.57
N THR A 805 -14.72 46.35 29.34
CA THR A 805 -13.97 45.73 28.25
C THR A 805 -12.74 46.57 27.92
N GLU A 806 -11.55 46.00 28.05
CA GLU A 806 -10.39 46.49 27.30
C GLU A 806 -10.64 46.20 25.83
N THR A 807 -10.70 47.27 25.05
CA THR A 807 -10.82 47.27 23.60
C THR A 807 -9.59 46.62 22.99
N VAL A 808 -9.64 45.32 22.70
CA VAL A 808 -8.74 44.73 21.70
C VAL A 808 -9.25 45.19 20.34
N ALA A 809 -8.46 46.00 19.67
CA ALA A 809 -8.71 46.45 18.31
C ALA A 809 -8.96 45.24 17.38
N PRO A 810 -9.84 45.35 16.37
CA PRO A 810 -10.02 44.28 15.41
C PRO A 810 -8.67 44.00 14.76
N THR A 811 -8.14 42.79 14.92
CA THR A 811 -7.03 42.32 14.10
C THR A 811 -7.51 42.39 12.67
N ALA A 812 -6.91 43.31 11.90
CA ALA A 812 -7.25 43.51 10.51
C ALA A 812 -7.17 42.17 9.80
N THR A 813 -8.30 41.70 9.26
CA THR A 813 -8.34 40.60 8.31
C THR A 813 -7.45 41.02 7.16
N VAL A 814 -6.26 40.42 7.07
CA VAL A 814 -5.37 40.69 5.95
C VAL A 814 -6.02 40.08 4.73
N VAL A 815 -6.61 40.92 3.88
CA VAL A 815 -7.20 40.53 2.62
C VAL A 815 -6.04 40.17 1.69
N VAL A 816 -5.69 38.89 1.64
CA VAL A 816 -4.77 38.37 0.62
C VAL A 816 -5.50 38.50 -0.72
N PRO A 817 -4.95 39.19 -1.73
CA PRO A 817 -5.61 39.33 -3.01
C PRO A 817 -5.75 37.97 -3.71
N PRO A 818 -6.73 37.83 -4.63
CA PRO A 818 -6.92 36.61 -5.38
C PRO A 818 -5.67 36.32 -6.22
N VAL A 819 -5.28 35.04 -6.28
CA VAL A 819 -4.18 34.55 -7.12
C VAL A 819 -4.47 34.94 -8.58
N PRO A 820 -3.48 35.50 -9.33
CA PRO A 820 -3.65 35.79 -10.74
C PRO A 820 -4.11 34.55 -11.52
N GLU A 821 -5.03 34.76 -12.47
CA GLU A 821 -5.59 33.68 -13.30
C GLU A 821 -4.48 32.88 -13.99
N GLY A 822 -4.54 31.55 -13.92
CA GLY A 822 -3.56 30.65 -14.51
C GLY A 822 -2.23 30.51 -13.74
N MET A 823 -2.08 31.18 -12.59
CA MET A 823 -0.91 31.06 -11.73
C MET A 823 -1.22 30.33 -10.42
N VAL A 824 -0.18 29.81 -9.79
CA VAL A 824 -0.20 29.26 -8.43
C VAL A 824 0.66 30.11 -7.51
N LEU A 825 0.23 30.26 -6.25
CA LEU A 825 1.03 30.91 -5.21
C LEU A 825 2.05 29.92 -4.66
N ILE A 826 3.34 30.22 -4.84
CA ILE A 826 4.42 29.53 -4.13
C ILE A 826 4.69 30.31 -2.84
N PRO A 827 4.47 29.71 -1.65
CA PRO A 827 4.65 30.42 -0.39
C PRO A 827 6.13 30.73 -0.11
N ALA A 828 6.38 31.74 0.73
CA ALA A 828 7.73 32.01 1.22
C ALA A 828 8.25 30.80 2.01
N GLY A 829 9.53 30.48 1.84
CA GLY A 829 10.11 29.29 2.44
C GLY A 829 11.58 29.15 2.13
N HIS A 830 12.20 28.11 2.68
CA HIS A 830 13.59 27.76 2.39
C HIS A 830 13.71 26.28 1.99
N PHE A 831 14.77 25.96 1.26
CA PHE A 831 15.11 24.60 0.83
C PHE A 831 16.62 24.48 0.56
N LEU A 832 17.12 23.26 0.35
CA LEU A 832 18.49 23.10 -0.15
C LEU A 832 18.48 23.10 -1.69
N MET A 833 19.11 24.10 -2.29
CA MET A 833 19.27 24.21 -3.74
C MET A 833 20.49 23.40 -4.20
N GLY A 834 20.34 22.65 -5.28
CA GLY A 834 21.37 21.79 -5.84
C GLY A 834 21.30 20.36 -5.31
N SER A 835 22.38 19.61 -5.51
CA SER A 835 22.42 18.18 -5.13
C SER A 835 23.82 17.75 -4.74
N SER A 836 23.93 17.07 -3.59
CA SER A 836 25.20 16.55 -3.07
C SER A 836 25.70 15.32 -3.84
N ASP A 837 24.80 14.53 -4.45
CA ASP A 837 25.07 13.36 -5.30
C ASP A 837 25.04 13.66 -6.82
N GLY A 838 24.62 14.87 -7.22
CA GLY A 838 24.42 15.29 -8.61
C GLY A 838 25.70 15.57 -9.40
N ARG A 839 25.56 16.23 -10.57
CA ARG A 839 26.72 16.59 -11.40
C ARG A 839 27.53 17.74 -10.80
N ALA A 840 28.75 17.95 -11.30
CA ALA A 840 29.65 18.98 -10.79
C ALA A 840 29.07 20.39 -10.80
N ASN A 841 28.22 20.73 -11.79
CA ASN A 841 27.59 22.04 -11.88
C ASN A 841 26.34 22.19 -10.99
N GLU A 842 25.88 21.12 -10.35
CA GLU A 842 24.76 21.08 -9.40
C GLU A 842 25.23 21.16 -7.94
N LYS A 843 26.55 21.28 -7.73
CA LYS A 843 27.21 21.32 -6.42
C LYS A 843 27.76 22.71 -6.11
N PRO A 844 27.84 23.07 -4.82
CA PRO A 844 27.33 22.32 -3.67
C PRO A 844 25.80 22.41 -3.54
N GLU A 845 25.20 21.43 -2.85
CA GLU A 845 23.89 21.59 -2.25
C GLU A 845 23.99 22.64 -1.12
N HIS A 846 23.14 23.66 -1.13
CA HIS A 846 23.25 24.82 -0.23
C HIS A 846 21.89 25.42 0.10
N PRO A 847 21.68 25.99 1.30
CA PRO A 847 20.40 26.54 1.72
C PRO A 847 20.07 27.85 1.01
N VAL A 848 18.83 27.97 0.54
CA VAL A 848 18.28 29.15 -0.11
C VAL A 848 16.93 29.50 0.52
N LEU A 849 16.72 30.79 0.79
CA LEU A 849 15.48 31.40 1.28
C LEU A 849 14.79 32.16 0.14
N LEU A 850 13.48 31.99 0.00
CA LEU A 850 12.65 32.65 -1.00
C LEU A 850 11.49 33.37 -0.33
N SER A 851 11.15 34.54 -0.88
CA SER A 851 9.87 35.20 -0.63
C SER A 851 8.75 34.50 -1.39
N ALA A 852 7.49 34.77 -1.06
CA ALA A 852 6.37 34.26 -1.84
C ALA A 852 6.33 34.92 -3.23
N TYR A 853 5.95 34.14 -4.24
CA TYR A 853 5.79 34.57 -5.63
C TYR A 853 4.69 33.74 -6.30
N TYR A 854 4.17 34.23 -7.41
CA TYR A 854 3.30 33.48 -8.29
C TYR A 854 4.11 32.86 -9.43
N MET A 855 3.73 31.66 -9.85
CA MET A 855 4.30 30.98 -11.02
C MET A 855 3.16 30.46 -11.89
N ASP A 856 3.32 30.50 -13.21
CA ASP A 856 2.36 29.89 -14.11
C ASP A 856 2.19 28.40 -13.78
N GLN A 857 0.94 27.96 -13.70
CA GLN A 857 0.59 26.58 -13.36
C GLN A 857 1.11 25.58 -14.41
N PHE A 858 1.23 26.03 -15.65
CA PHE A 858 1.65 25.29 -16.84
C PHE A 858 2.70 26.09 -17.61
N GLU A 859 3.39 25.46 -18.56
CA GLU A 859 4.21 26.15 -19.55
C GLU A 859 3.35 27.03 -20.47
N VAL A 860 3.96 28.09 -21.01
CA VAL A 860 3.28 29.00 -21.96
C VAL A 860 2.82 28.21 -23.17
N ARG A 861 1.53 28.33 -23.49
CA ARG A 861 0.88 27.58 -24.57
C ARG A 861 1.12 28.24 -25.93
N ASN A 862 1.02 27.47 -27.01
CA ASN A 862 1.11 28.01 -28.37
C ASN A 862 0.09 29.12 -28.63
N ALA A 863 -1.15 28.98 -28.13
CA ALA A 863 -2.18 30.00 -28.30
C ALA A 863 -1.76 31.33 -27.68
N GLU A 864 -1.29 31.30 -26.44
CA GLU A 864 -0.88 32.48 -25.68
C GLU A 864 0.34 33.15 -26.32
N TYR A 865 1.35 32.36 -26.74
CA TYR A 865 2.55 32.90 -27.38
C TYR A 865 2.23 33.58 -28.72
N ARG A 866 1.29 33.02 -29.50
CA ARG A 866 0.85 33.63 -30.77
C ARG A 866 0.22 35.01 -30.57
N GLU A 867 -0.43 35.27 -29.44
CA GLU A 867 -1.00 36.59 -29.16
C GLU A 867 0.10 37.66 -29.07
N CYS A 868 1.21 37.36 -28.40
CA CYS A 868 2.36 38.25 -28.33
C CYS A 868 3.02 38.46 -29.72
N VAL A 869 3.09 37.41 -30.54
CA VAL A 869 3.59 37.51 -31.92
C VAL A 869 2.66 38.36 -32.78
N ALA A 870 1.35 38.21 -32.64
CA ALA A 870 0.36 39.00 -33.35
C ALA A 870 0.37 40.48 -32.92
N ALA A 871 0.69 40.77 -31.66
CA ALA A 871 0.92 42.12 -31.15
C ALA A 871 2.19 42.78 -31.73
N GLY A 872 3.13 41.98 -32.23
CA GLY A 872 4.42 42.44 -32.77
C GLY A 872 5.52 42.61 -31.72
N ASP A 873 5.24 42.22 -30.48
CA ASP A 873 6.18 42.32 -29.35
C ASP A 873 7.04 41.06 -29.22
N CYS A 874 6.56 39.90 -29.69
CA CYS A 874 7.31 38.65 -29.78
C CYS A 874 7.64 38.27 -31.23
N THR A 875 8.70 37.46 -31.39
CA THR A 875 9.01 36.81 -32.67
C THR A 875 8.61 35.34 -32.63
N ALA A 876 8.15 34.80 -33.76
CA ALA A 876 7.72 33.40 -33.83
C ALA A 876 8.86 32.43 -33.46
N GLY A 877 8.53 31.42 -32.67
CA GLY A 877 9.40 30.28 -32.39
C GLY A 877 9.47 29.32 -33.58
N ARG A 878 9.81 28.06 -33.31
CA ARG A 878 9.88 27.03 -34.34
C ARG A 878 8.49 26.65 -34.86
N GLY A 879 8.40 26.40 -36.17
CA GLY A 879 7.13 26.10 -36.86
C GLY A 879 6.60 24.67 -36.67
N SER A 880 7.47 23.73 -36.28
CA SER A 880 7.17 22.29 -36.24
C SER A 880 7.81 21.66 -35.02
N SER A 881 7.12 20.70 -34.41
CA SER A 881 7.68 19.81 -33.38
C SER A 881 8.47 18.67 -34.01
N PHE A 882 8.85 17.66 -33.21
CA PHE A 882 9.59 16.51 -33.70
C PHE A 882 8.78 15.68 -34.72
N THR A 883 7.48 15.50 -34.48
CA THR A 883 6.61 14.67 -35.33
C THR A 883 5.52 15.45 -36.07
N ARG A 884 5.28 16.74 -35.73
CA ARG A 884 4.12 17.51 -36.21
C ARG A 884 4.53 18.78 -36.96
N ALA A 885 4.09 18.90 -38.21
CA ALA A 885 4.28 20.12 -39.01
C ALA A 885 3.22 21.18 -38.67
N GLY A 886 3.61 22.46 -38.70
CA GLY A 886 2.67 23.56 -38.42
C GLY A 886 2.28 23.69 -36.95
N TYR A 887 3.00 23.02 -36.05
CA TYR A 887 2.77 22.95 -34.61
C TYR A 887 2.43 24.29 -33.96
N SER A 888 3.20 25.34 -34.24
CA SER A 888 2.98 26.65 -33.61
C SER A 888 1.88 27.49 -34.25
N THR A 889 1.30 27.04 -35.38
CA THR A 889 0.29 27.78 -36.15
C THR A 889 -1.05 27.07 -36.26
N ASP A 890 -1.10 25.77 -36.00
CA ASP A 890 -2.31 24.96 -36.10
C ASP A 890 -3.10 25.03 -34.77
N PRO A 891 -4.38 25.45 -34.80
CA PRO A 891 -5.25 25.51 -33.63
C PRO A 891 -5.37 24.18 -32.85
N ALA A 892 -5.10 23.04 -33.49
CA ALA A 892 -5.12 21.74 -32.82
C ALA A 892 -4.05 21.58 -31.73
N PHE A 893 -3.03 22.44 -31.72
CA PHE A 893 -1.94 22.42 -30.74
C PHE A 893 -1.96 23.64 -29.82
N ASP A 894 -3.11 24.29 -29.67
CA ASP A 894 -3.26 25.51 -28.88
C ASP A 894 -2.93 25.31 -27.42
N ASP A 895 -3.30 24.17 -26.85
CA ASP A 895 -3.06 23.81 -25.45
C ASP A 895 -1.72 23.09 -25.21
N TYR A 896 -0.86 23.04 -26.21
CA TYR A 896 0.47 22.44 -26.10
C TYR A 896 1.51 23.53 -25.79
N PRO A 897 2.63 23.19 -25.13
CA PRO A 897 3.65 24.18 -24.80
C PRO A 897 4.27 24.77 -26.07
N VAL A 898 4.60 26.05 -26.01
CA VAL A 898 5.44 26.68 -27.03
C VAL A 898 6.83 26.04 -27.02
N ILE A 899 7.37 25.75 -28.20
CA ILE A 899 8.68 25.10 -28.36
C ILE A 899 9.59 25.89 -29.28
N GLY A 900 10.89 25.61 -29.20
CA GLY A 900 11.85 26.19 -30.11
C GLY A 900 11.96 27.70 -29.95
N VAL A 901 11.87 28.17 -28.71
CA VAL A 901 12.09 29.57 -28.35
C VAL A 901 13.47 29.76 -27.73
N THR A 902 14.11 30.86 -28.09
CA THR A 902 15.35 31.32 -27.45
C THR A 902 15.06 31.95 -26.10
N TRP A 903 16.08 32.05 -25.23
CA TRP A 903 15.93 32.74 -23.95
C TRP A 903 15.44 34.19 -24.13
N VAL A 904 15.93 34.89 -25.17
CA VAL A 904 15.54 36.28 -25.47
C VAL A 904 14.06 36.37 -25.86
N GLN A 905 13.54 35.37 -26.56
CA GLN A 905 12.12 35.28 -26.92
C GLN A 905 11.23 35.00 -25.70
N ALA A 906 11.67 34.06 -24.84
CA ALA A 906 10.98 33.73 -23.61
C ALA A 906 10.89 34.93 -22.65
N ASP A 907 12.01 35.64 -22.46
CA ASP A 907 12.08 36.86 -21.64
C ASP A 907 11.19 37.99 -22.20
N ALA A 908 11.20 38.20 -23.52
CA ALA A 908 10.34 39.18 -24.18
C ALA A 908 8.84 38.86 -23.99
N TYR A 909 8.45 37.60 -24.08
CA TYR A 909 7.07 37.18 -23.83
C TYR A 909 6.67 37.42 -22.38
N CYS A 910 7.48 37.00 -21.41
CA CYS A 910 7.13 37.21 -20.01
C CYS A 910 7.00 38.71 -19.70
N ALA A 911 7.89 39.55 -20.21
CA ALA A 911 7.78 41.00 -20.08
C ALA A 911 6.50 41.57 -20.71
N TRP A 912 6.12 41.09 -21.90
CA TRP A 912 4.86 41.47 -22.57
C TRP A 912 3.63 41.07 -21.75
N ALA A 913 3.65 39.89 -21.14
CA ALA A 913 2.59 39.40 -20.26
C ALA A 913 2.55 40.10 -18.89
N GLY A 914 3.45 41.05 -18.62
CA GLY A 914 3.57 41.72 -17.31
C GLY A 914 4.20 40.85 -16.22
N LYS A 915 4.93 39.80 -16.62
CA LYS A 915 5.58 38.79 -15.78
C LYS A 915 7.10 38.82 -16.04
N ARG A 916 7.83 37.86 -15.48
CA ARG A 916 9.27 37.62 -15.73
C ARG A 916 9.54 36.12 -15.84
N LEU A 917 10.70 35.71 -16.35
CA LEU A 917 11.14 34.33 -16.16
C LEU A 917 11.37 34.06 -14.65
N PRO A 918 11.09 32.83 -14.16
CA PRO A 918 11.44 32.46 -12.79
C PRO A 918 12.97 32.46 -12.62
N SER A 919 13.45 32.78 -11.43
CA SER A 919 14.85 32.52 -11.10
C SER A 919 15.09 31.00 -11.06
N GLU A 920 16.35 30.61 -11.18
CA GLU A 920 16.78 29.23 -11.09
C GLU A 920 16.35 28.61 -9.75
N ALA A 921 16.45 29.39 -8.66
CA ALA A 921 16.03 28.98 -7.33
C ALA A 921 14.51 28.87 -7.19
N GLU A 922 13.75 29.83 -7.75
CA GLU A 922 12.29 29.79 -7.75
C GLU A 922 11.76 28.58 -8.54
N TRP A 923 12.37 28.25 -9.67
CA TRP A 923 11.98 27.08 -10.44
C TRP A 923 12.26 25.78 -9.66
N GLU A 924 13.46 25.66 -9.06
CA GLU A 924 13.84 24.47 -8.28
C GLU A 924 12.96 24.29 -7.04
N TYR A 925 12.67 25.37 -6.32
CA TYR A 925 11.81 25.32 -5.15
C TYR A 925 10.39 24.94 -5.54
N ALA A 926 9.84 25.53 -6.60
CA ALA A 926 8.53 25.20 -7.12
C ALA A 926 8.42 23.72 -7.52
N ALA A 927 9.51 23.12 -8.03
CA ALA A 927 9.56 21.70 -8.38
C ALA A 927 9.76 20.80 -7.16
N SER A 928 10.74 21.08 -6.31
CA SER A 928 11.21 20.17 -5.25
C SER A 928 10.46 20.31 -3.93
N GLY A 929 9.90 21.50 -3.66
CA GLY A 929 9.31 21.88 -2.38
C GLY A 929 10.29 21.86 -1.20
N PRO A 930 9.80 22.14 0.02
CA PRO A 930 10.62 22.08 1.24
C PRO A 930 11.10 20.66 1.58
N GLY A 931 10.52 19.63 0.95
CA GLY A 931 10.92 18.23 1.10
C GLY A 931 12.18 17.84 0.31
N ASN A 932 12.75 18.77 -0.47
CA ASN A 932 13.92 18.53 -1.31
C ASN A 932 13.70 17.31 -2.23
N PHE A 933 12.57 17.29 -2.94
CA PHE A 933 12.24 16.17 -3.83
C PHE A 933 13.15 16.15 -5.06
N LYS A 934 13.56 14.93 -5.45
CA LYS A 934 14.45 14.70 -6.59
C LYS A 934 13.71 14.84 -7.92
N TRP A 935 12.42 14.49 -7.96
CA TRP A 935 11.45 14.78 -9.02
C TRP A 935 10.24 15.51 -8.41
N PRO A 936 9.42 16.24 -9.19
CA PRO A 936 8.33 17.04 -8.64
C PRO A 936 7.36 16.30 -7.71
N TRP A 937 7.13 15.02 -7.98
CA TRP A 937 6.25 14.16 -7.20
C TRP A 937 6.94 13.39 -6.06
N GLY A 938 8.28 13.44 -5.93
CA GLY A 938 8.98 12.77 -4.84
C GLY A 938 10.42 12.34 -5.11
N LYS A 939 10.88 11.35 -4.33
CA LYS A 939 12.27 10.85 -4.37
C LYS A 939 12.44 9.56 -5.18
N SER A 940 11.36 9.03 -5.74
CA SER A 940 11.34 7.83 -6.59
C SER A 940 10.87 8.22 -7.98
N PHE A 941 11.61 7.78 -9.01
CA PHE A 941 11.25 8.05 -10.39
C PHE A 941 10.05 7.20 -10.81
N ASP A 942 9.09 7.83 -11.49
CA ASP A 942 7.96 7.20 -12.16
C ASP A 942 7.78 7.88 -13.52
N LEU A 943 7.91 7.10 -14.59
CA LEU A 943 7.83 7.61 -15.96
C LEU A 943 6.41 8.00 -16.37
N ASN A 944 5.38 7.43 -15.72
CA ASN A 944 3.97 7.69 -16.06
C ASN A 944 3.45 9.03 -15.52
N LEU A 945 4.27 9.75 -14.76
CA LEU A 945 3.94 11.05 -14.17
C LEU A 945 4.44 12.22 -15.00
N SER A 946 5.01 11.98 -16.19
CA SER A 946 5.39 13.06 -17.09
C SER A 946 5.41 12.66 -18.56
N ALA A 947 5.51 13.64 -19.46
CA ALA A 947 5.57 13.37 -20.90
C ALA A 947 6.91 12.78 -21.39
N ALA A 948 7.81 12.41 -20.48
CA ALA A 948 9.18 11.95 -20.72
C ALA A 948 9.34 10.83 -21.77
N SER A 949 8.34 9.95 -21.94
CA SER A 949 8.35 8.88 -22.95
C SER A 949 7.37 9.09 -24.10
N ALA A 950 6.76 10.27 -24.19
CA ALA A 950 5.67 10.56 -25.12
C ALA A 950 6.15 10.76 -26.57
N ARG A 951 7.47 10.84 -26.82
CA ARG A 951 8.13 11.01 -28.12
C ARG A 951 7.85 12.36 -28.83
N ASP A 952 6.95 13.16 -28.29
CA ASP A 952 6.67 14.56 -28.66
C ASP A 952 5.90 15.21 -27.50
N THR A 953 5.75 16.54 -27.54
CA THR A 953 5.01 17.30 -26.51
C THR A 953 3.58 16.79 -26.37
N GLN A 954 3.03 16.97 -25.17
CA GLN A 954 1.63 16.69 -24.82
C GLN A 954 0.91 18.00 -24.47
N PRO A 955 -0.44 18.04 -24.48
CA PRO A 955 -1.17 19.17 -23.91
C PRO A 955 -0.70 19.42 -22.48
N VAL A 956 -0.55 20.69 -22.10
CA VAL A 956 -0.14 21.02 -20.74
C VAL A 956 -1.16 20.49 -19.74
N GLY A 957 -0.69 19.95 -18.62
CA GLY A 957 -1.53 19.31 -17.60
C GLY A 957 -1.97 17.89 -17.91
N SER A 958 -1.45 17.24 -18.96
CA SER A 958 -1.80 15.85 -19.30
C SER A 958 -1.42 14.83 -18.22
N TYR A 959 -0.51 15.20 -17.31
CA TYR A 959 0.01 14.35 -16.24
C TYR A 959 -0.33 14.93 -14.86
N PRO A 960 -1.60 14.90 -14.44
CA PRO A 960 -2.02 15.61 -13.24
C PRO A 960 -1.38 15.07 -11.95
N ASN A 961 -1.06 13.77 -11.92
CA ASN A 961 -0.38 13.12 -10.81
C ASN A 961 1.14 13.43 -10.76
N GLY A 962 1.67 14.10 -11.77
CA GLY A 962 3.06 14.58 -11.83
C GLY A 962 3.25 16.00 -11.31
N ALA A 963 2.20 16.63 -10.78
CA ALA A 963 2.28 17.98 -10.23
C ALA A 963 3.30 18.06 -9.09
N SER A 964 3.96 19.22 -8.99
CA SER A 964 4.83 19.54 -7.88
C SER A 964 4.06 19.65 -6.55
N PRO A 965 4.74 19.75 -5.39
CA PRO A 965 4.07 19.89 -4.08
C PRO A 965 3.20 21.15 -3.96
N PHE A 966 3.39 22.11 -4.87
CA PHE A 966 2.63 23.36 -4.93
C PHE A 966 1.59 23.39 -6.05
N GLY A 967 1.38 22.27 -6.75
CA GLY A 967 0.40 22.19 -7.85
C GLY A 967 0.88 22.81 -9.15
N VAL A 968 2.19 22.85 -9.39
CA VAL A 968 2.80 23.25 -10.67
C VAL A 968 2.99 22.01 -11.54
N PHE A 969 2.42 21.99 -12.74
CA PHE A 969 2.44 20.81 -13.61
C PHE A 969 3.63 20.81 -14.56
N ASP A 970 3.93 19.62 -15.08
CA ASP A 970 4.90 19.38 -16.16
C ASP A 970 6.36 19.76 -15.85
N MET A 971 6.70 20.09 -14.60
CA MET A 971 8.06 20.46 -14.17
C MET A 971 9.14 19.38 -14.42
N ALA A 972 8.76 18.13 -14.74
CA ALA A 972 9.67 17.02 -15.05
C ALA A 972 9.28 16.29 -16.35
N GLY A 973 8.87 17.04 -17.37
CA GLY A 973 8.58 16.51 -18.69
C GLY A 973 7.95 17.55 -19.60
N ASN A 974 7.46 17.12 -20.76
CA ASN A 974 6.94 17.96 -21.83
C ASN A 974 8.04 18.82 -22.49
N VAL A 975 8.52 19.87 -21.84
CA VAL A 975 9.64 20.70 -22.35
C VAL A 975 10.65 21.04 -21.26
N ASN A 976 11.91 21.22 -21.67
CA ASN A 976 12.89 21.94 -20.88
C ASN A 976 12.51 23.41 -20.79
N GLU A 977 12.75 24.06 -19.65
CA GLU A 977 12.26 25.42 -19.42
C GLU A 977 13.38 26.41 -19.16
N TRP A 978 13.39 27.51 -19.91
CA TRP A 978 14.28 28.64 -19.64
C TRP A 978 13.99 29.27 -18.26
N VAL A 979 15.06 29.55 -17.50
CA VAL A 979 15.02 30.37 -16.29
C VAL A 979 15.79 31.67 -16.49
N ALA A 980 15.58 32.67 -15.64
CA ALA A 980 16.20 33.99 -15.76
C ALA A 980 17.74 33.95 -15.66
N ASP A 981 18.27 32.98 -14.91
CA ASP A 981 19.68 32.92 -14.56
C ASP A 981 20.62 32.68 -15.75
N SER A 982 21.75 33.38 -15.66
CA SER A 982 22.95 33.15 -16.44
C SER A 982 23.81 32.09 -15.75
N PHE A 983 24.47 31.23 -16.51
CA PHE A 983 25.32 30.18 -15.97
C PHE A 983 26.71 30.70 -15.59
N ALA A 984 27.12 30.43 -14.35
CA ALA A 984 28.50 30.54 -13.90
C ALA A 984 28.89 29.30 -13.09
N PRO A 985 30.04 28.65 -13.36
CA PRO A 985 30.43 27.39 -12.71
C PRO A 985 30.55 27.45 -11.19
N THR A 986 30.89 28.61 -10.62
CA THR A 986 31.08 28.78 -9.17
C THR A 986 29.85 29.37 -8.47
N PHE A 987 28.79 29.68 -9.21
CA PHE A 987 27.67 30.45 -8.66
C PHE A 987 27.02 29.78 -7.44
N TYR A 988 26.89 28.46 -7.39
CA TYR A 988 26.31 27.78 -6.20
C TYR A 988 27.15 27.90 -4.94
N ALA A 989 28.48 27.98 -5.07
CA ALA A 989 29.35 28.13 -3.90
C ALA A 989 29.29 29.56 -3.34
N ASP A 990 29.08 30.52 -4.24
CA ASP A 990 29.16 31.96 -4.00
C ASP A 990 27.79 32.66 -4.02
N SER A 991 26.69 31.92 -4.19
CA SER A 991 25.35 32.46 -4.37
C SER A 991 24.89 33.18 -3.10
N PRO A 992 24.12 34.28 -3.24
CA PRO A 992 23.44 34.86 -2.11
C PRO A 992 22.37 33.88 -1.60
N ALA A 993 22.15 33.88 -0.30
CA ALA A 993 21.27 32.89 0.30
C ALA A 993 19.78 33.26 0.21
N SER A 994 19.47 34.53 -0.06
CA SER A 994 18.09 35.01 -0.28
C SER A 994 17.88 35.28 -1.76
N ASN A 995 16.91 34.59 -2.37
CA ASN A 995 16.53 34.64 -3.78
C ASN A 995 17.71 34.85 -4.75
N PRO A 996 18.62 33.86 -4.87
CA PRO A 996 19.75 33.98 -5.77
C PRO A 996 19.30 34.09 -7.22
N LEU A 997 19.85 35.11 -7.89
CA LEU A 997 19.66 35.37 -9.31
C LEU A 997 21.01 35.78 -9.89
N ASN A 998 21.55 34.99 -10.81
CA ASN A 998 22.74 35.35 -11.57
C ASN A 998 22.35 36.03 -12.89
N THR A 999 22.67 37.30 -13.06
CA THR A 999 22.50 37.98 -14.36
C THR A 999 23.78 38.09 -15.17
N GLU A 1000 24.90 37.61 -14.62
CA GLU A 1000 26.24 37.70 -15.21
C GLU A 1000 26.63 36.39 -15.89
N GLY A 1001 26.81 36.44 -17.22
CA GLY A 1001 27.25 35.29 -17.99
C GLY A 1001 26.90 35.40 -19.48
N THR A 1002 27.51 34.52 -20.28
CA THR A 1002 27.26 34.44 -21.73
C THR A 1002 26.31 33.31 -22.12
N GLN A 1003 26.00 32.42 -21.17
CA GLN A 1003 25.05 31.33 -21.29
C GLN A 1003 23.94 31.51 -20.26
N ASN A 1004 22.73 31.08 -20.58
CA ASN A 1004 21.58 30.98 -19.69
C ASN A 1004 21.25 29.52 -19.41
N ILE A 1005 20.38 29.31 -18.44
CA ILE A 1005 20.07 27.98 -17.92
C ILE A 1005 18.65 27.60 -18.33
N PHE A 1006 18.47 26.34 -18.71
CA PHE A 1006 17.16 25.69 -18.66
C PHE A 1006 17.17 24.48 -17.73
N ARG A 1007 15.98 24.09 -17.27
CA ARG A 1007 15.74 23.07 -16.23
C ARG A 1007 14.55 22.16 -16.55
N GLY A 1008 14.33 21.18 -15.69
CA GLY A 1008 13.28 20.18 -15.82
C GLY A 1008 13.77 19.01 -16.64
N GLY A 1009 13.15 18.80 -17.79
CA GLY A 1009 13.48 17.77 -18.77
C GLY A 1009 12.34 17.68 -19.77
N SER A 1010 12.59 17.12 -20.95
CA SER A 1010 11.63 17.12 -22.07
C SER A 1010 11.08 15.74 -22.42
N PHE A 1011 10.17 15.69 -23.40
CA PHE A 1011 9.47 14.48 -23.87
C PHE A 1011 10.34 13.34 -24.43
N ASP A 1012 11.65 13.54 -24.57
CA ASP A 1012 12.56 12.61 -25.26
C ASP A 1012 13.55 11.88 -24.34
N ASN A 1013 13.47 12.11 -23.01
CA ASN A 1013 14.36 11.46 -22.05
C ASN A 1013 13.56 10.39 -21.28
N ALA A 1014 13.89 9.11 -21.33
CA ALA A 1014 13.06 8.06 -20.68
C ALA A 1014 13.69 7.46 -19.40
N ASP A 1015 14.92 7.83 -19.05
CA ASP A 1015 15.71 7.15 -18.01
C ASP A 1015 15.68 7.82 -16.63
N GLY A 1016 14.87 8.87 -16.45
CA GLY A 1016 14.71 9.60 -15.18
C GLY A 1016 15.87 10.51 -14.79
N SER A 1017 17.05 10.32 -15.38
CA SER A 1017 18.30 10.97 -14.96
C SER A 1017 18.43 12.43 -15.44
N PHE A 1018 17.62 12.83 -16.41
CA PHE A 1018 17.60 14.16 -16.99
C PHE A 1018 16.51 15.08 -16.42
N PHE A 1019 15.62 14.56 -15.56
CA PHE A 1019 14.44 15.25 -15.00
C PHE A 1019 14.55 15.68 -13.54
N THR A 1020 15.74 15.55 -12.96
CA THR A 1020 15.86 15.87 -11.54
C THR A 1020 15.68 17.36 -11.31
N THR A 1021 15.03 17.73 -10.21
CA THR A 1021 14.74 19.13 -9.87
C THR A 1021 16.01 20.00 -9.82
N SER A 1022 17.15 19.43 -9.41
CA SER A 1022 18.47 20.07 -9.36
C SER A 1022 19.17 20.23 -10.72
N ARG A 1023 18.66 19.57 -11.76
CA ARG A 1023 19.36 19.44 -13.04
C ARG A 1023 19.34 20.77 -13.79
N ARG A 1024 20.53 21.21 -14.24
CA ARG A 1024 20.70 22.47 -14.98
C ARG A 1024 21.53 22.32 -16.24
N TYR A 1025 21.07 22.95 -17.31
CA TYR A 1025 21.68 22.88 -18.64
C TYR A 1025 22.07 24.29 -19.13
N PRO A 1026 23.38 24.59 -19.22
CA PRO A 1026 23.84 25.87 -19.69
C PRO A 1026 23.92 25.92 -21.22
N GLN A 1027 23.24 26.90 -21.83
CA GLN A 1027 23.29 27.14 -23.28
C GLN A 1027 23.33 28.63 -23.63
N GLY A 1028 23.83 28.96 -24.83
CA GLY A 1028 23.88 30.35 -25.29
C GLY A 1028 22.49 30.98 -25.43
N ARG A 1029 22.36 32.30 -25.25
CA ARG A 1029 21.08 33.03 -25.31
C ARG A 1029 20.26 32.83 -26.58
N GLY A 1030 20.92 32.57 -27.70
CA GLY A 1030 20.29 32.32 -29.01
C GLY A 1030 20.06 30.84 -29.31
N PHE A 1031 20.35 29.94 -28.37
CA PHE A 1031 20.08 28.51 -28.53
C PHE A 1031 18.57 28.26 -28.49
N THR A 1032 18.12 27.30 -29.29
CA THR A 1032 16.72 26.91 -29.40
C THR A 1032 16.66 25.46 -29.89
N ASP A 1033 15.70 24.69 -29.38
CA ASP A 1033 15.43 23.33 -29.83
C ASP A 1033 13.94 22.96 -29.64
N VAL A 1034 13.46 21.90 -30.31
CA VAL A 1034 12.05 21.44 -30.27
C VAL A 1034 11.56 21.06 -28.89
N ASP A 1035 12.48 20.84 -27.96
CA ASP A 1035 12.21 20.33 -26.64
C ASP A 1035 12.39 21.43 -25.57
N ILE A 1036 12.56 22.69 -25.99
CA ILE A 1036 12.75 23.85 -25.11
C ILE A 1036 11.58 24.83 -25.22
N GLY A 1037 10.94 25.09 -24.08
CA GLY A 1037 9.91 26.09 -23.84
C GLY A 1037 10.24 26.93 -22.59
N PHE A 1038 9.21 27.44 -21.91
CA PHE A 1038 9.34 28.24 -20.69
C PHE A 1038 7.97 28.45 -20.01
N ARG A 1039 8.03 28.91 -18.77
CA ARG A 1039 6.89 29.45 -18.01
C ARG A 1039 7.28 30.78 -17.37
N CYS A 1040 6.31 31.60 -16.97
CA CYS A 1040 6.57 32.88 -16.32
C CYS A 1040 6.26 32.83 -14.80
N ALA A 1041 6.83 33.79 -14.09
CA ALA A 1041 6.64 34.05 -12.68
C ALA A 1041 6.39 35.54 -12.43
N GLN A 1042 5.80 35.85 -11.28
CA GLN A 1042 5.48 37.21 -10.85
C GLN A 1042 5.72 37.35 -9.35
N ASP A 1043 6.31 38.46 -8.93
CA ASP A 1043 6.49 38.73 -7.50
C ASP A 1043 5.14 38.90 -6.80
N ALA A 1044 5.04 38.47 -5.54
CA ALA A 1044 3.84 38.62 -4.70
C ALA A 1044 4.10 39.59 -3.52
N PRO A 1045 4.51 40.86 -3.76
CA PRO A 1045 4.88 41.79 -2.70
C PRO A 1045 3.76 42.03 -1.68
N GLU A 1046 2.50 41.97 -2.12
CA GLU A 1046 1.33 42.11 -1.28
C GLU A 1046 1.11 40.90 -0.35
N VAL A 1047 1.44 39.68 -0.81
CA VAL A 1047 1.44 38.48 0.05
C VAL A 1047 2.58 38.58 1.05
N ASN A 1048 3.77 38.97 0.60
CA ASN A 1048 4.94 39.12 1.46
C ASN A 1048 4.73 40.19 2.55
N ALA A 1049 4.09 41.31 2.22
CA ALA A 1049 3.74 42.36 3.17
C ALA A 1049 2.60 41.98 4.13
N ALA A 1050 1.79 40.99 3.74
CA ALA A 1050 0.67 40.46 4.52
C ALA A 1050 1.11 39.45 5.60
N VAL A 1051 2.30 38.85 5.48
CA VAL A 1051 2.82 37.88 6.45
C VAL A 1051 3.05 38.57 7.80
N PRO A 1052 2.47 38.06 8.91
CA PRO A 1052 2.75 38.58 10.24
C PRO A 1052 4.26 38.56 10.54
N GLN A 1053 4.79 39.63 11.14
CA GLN A 1053 6.23 39.74 11.47
C GLN A 1053 6.75 38.53 12.25
N ALA A 1054 5.93 37.95 13.15
CA ALA A 1054 6.31 36.76 13.92
C ALA A 1054 6.49 35.51 13.04
N GLU A 1055 5.69 35.33 11.98
CA GLU A 1055 5.84 34.22 11.04
C GLU A 1055 7.06 34.42 10.14
N HIS A 1056 7.29 35.66 9.69
CA HIS A 1056 8.51 36.02 8.97
C HIS A 1056 9.76 35.76 9.82
N ASP A 1057 9.78 36.19 11.08
CA ASP A 1057 10.92 35.99 11.99
C ASP A 1057 11.16 34.51 12.30
N ALA A 1058 10.10 33.70 12.39
CA ALA A 1058 10.20 32.26 12.57
C ALA A 1058 10.83 31.58 11.35
N LEU A 1059 10.40 31.94 10.14
CA LEU A 1059 10.96 31.40 8.89
C LEU A 1059 12.45 31.77 8.76
N VAL A 1060 12.81 33.02 9.07
CA VAL A 1060 14.22 33.47 9.06
C VAL A 1060 15.04 32.73 10.11
N ALA A 1061 14.50 32.52 11.32
CA ALA A 1061 15.20 31.79 12.37
C ALA A 1061 15.49 30.33 11.96
N GLU A 1062 14.51 29.63 11.40
CA GLU A 1062 14.67 28.27 10.89
C GLU A 1062 15.73 28.21 9.77
N PHE A 1063 15.65 29.13 8.81
CA PHE A 1063 16.65 29.26 7.76
C PHE A 1063 18.06 29.52 8.34
N CYS A 1064 18.19 30.38 9.35
CA CYS A 1064 19.48 30.68 9.96
C CYS A 1064 20.10 29.47 10.69
N GLU A 1065 19.28 28.57 11.25
CA GLU A 1065 19.78 27.32 11.83
C GLU A 1065 20.37 26.41 10.75
N VAL A 1066 19.67 26.27 9.61
CA VAL A 1066 20.18 25.50 8.46
C VAL A 1066 21.42 26.15 7.86
N TYR A 1067 21.43 27.48 7.72
CA TYR A 1067 22.55 28.25 7.18
C TYR A 1067 23.80 28.13 8.06
N ALA A 1068 23.65 28.16 9.39
CA ALA A 1068 24.75 27.97 10.33
C ALA A 1068 25.40 26.58 10.21
N ALA A 1069 24.62 25.54 9.87
CA ALA A 1069 25.17 24.21 9.60
C ALA A 1069 25.99 24.18 8.30
N TYR A 1070 25.56 24.93 7.27
CA TYR A 1070 26.24 25.02 5.97
C TYR A 1070 27.51 25.89 6.01
N LYS A 1071 27.46 27.04 6.69
CA LYS A 1071 28.58 27.96 6.92
C LYS A 1071 28.70 28.28 8.41
N PRO A 1072 29.40 27.45 9.21
CA PRO A 1072 29.53 27.62 10.66
C PRO A 1072 30.17 28.93 11.11
N ASP A 1073 31.08 29.48 10.29
CA ASP A 1073 31.75 30.76 10.53
C ASP A 1073 31.01 31.94 9.84
N GLY A 1074 29.89 31.68 9.17
CA GLY A 1074 29.10 32.65 8.44
C GLY A 1074 28.06 33.34 9.32
N VAL A 1075 27.85 34.64 9.10
CA VAL A 1075 26.69 35.35 9.64
C VAL A 1075 25.50 35.01 8.75
N CYS A 1076 24.37 34.63 9.36
CA CYS A 1076 23.12 34.45 8.61
C CYS A 1076 22.80 35.76 7.87
N PRO A 1077 22.66 35.72 6.53
CA PRO A 1077 22.59 36.91 5.69
C PRO A 1077 21.31 37.72 5.85
#